data_AF-A0A1L3SUE6-F1
#
_entry.id   AF-A0A1L3SUE6-F1
#
_cell.length_a   1.000
_cell.length_b   1.000
_cell.length_c   1.000
_cell.angle_alpha   90.00
_cell.angle_beta   90.00
_cell.angle_gamma   90.00
#
_symmetry.space_group_name_H-M   'P 1'
#
loop_
_entity.id
_entity.type
_entity.pdbx_description
1 polymer ?
#
loop_
_entity_poly.entity_id
_entity_poly.type
_entity_poly.pdbx_seq_one_letter_code
_entity_poly.pdbx_strand_id
1 'polypeptide(L)'
;MNQALATTNGGNAQPILEIENLSISFFTRAGEIPAVMDFSCKVMAGESMGLVGESGCGKSTVALGIMRDMGNRGRIVGGRIKFMGRDMGEMSDAELRAIRGNKIAMIYQEPMASLNPAMKVGRQLMEVPILHEKASKEDAYKRSVEMLKAVRLPDPERMMGSYPHQLSGGQQQRVVIAMALLSKPALLLLDEPTTALDVTVEAGIVELVRDLGKEFGTSMLFISHNLGLILETCDRITVMYSGEAVEEGTVRDVFDRMRHPYTQGLFRSIPLPGADKNSRPLIAIPGQLPLPHERPRGCNFGPRCQHFVEGLCDAREIPMYPVKGHPDHLSRCVRFEDVDWRALPEGIVQNEPVSPGPTVLRIEDLKKYYRVAANEIFGGGEARTVKANESISFEARESETVAIVGESGCGKSTLAKVLLGLETATSGTIRLGNSEIQNTPIEERDVDTISSIQMVFQNPFDTLNPSHSVGSQIIRTLEKFKVGKSQSERQGRMLELLDLVKLPRAFATRMPRQLSGGQKQRIGVARAFAGNARVVVADEPVSALDVSVQAAVTELLMDVQRRNRTTMLFISHDLSVVRYLADRVVVMYLGYIVEQGTTDQIFAPPYHPYTEALLSAIPIADTSVVKKHIVLEGDIPSAMNPPSGCPFQTRCRWKSRVPDNLCETQVPPFRELGNGHRSLCWLDEEELASMEPVITLGRKDEAVERAPEVTPRKPAPSAPAAKEPAAAPARKARALPRASSLDEDGTQAEEAAAQSRETGAGSAIPGESSPKRRAQEVGSGRQGVDPNVVPGEAEPTAKPAGKPAVAEEEPIHPYAEASPAVGVTADDENRPAGMKRPDRPDDLKMIAGVGPKIEATLNGLGIYTYAQIAAWTKTERQWVDGFLKFRGRIDRDEWVRQAEALAKGGVEEYVRVFGRKPR
;
A
#
# COMPACT_ATOMS: atom_id res chain seq x y z
N MET A 1 10.87 12.88 -36.92
CA MET A 1 10.21 11.55 -36.95
C MET A 1 8.87 11.57 -36.21
N ASN A 2 8.80 12.03 -34.94
CA ASN A 2 7.52 12.21 -34.23
C ASN A 2 6.56 13.19 -34.94
N GLN A 3 7.05 14.32 -35.47
CA GLN A 3 6.24 15.23 -36.30
C GLN A 3 5.75 14.63 -37.64
N ALA A 4 6.42 13.59 -38.15
CA ALA A 4 6.03 12.93 -39.39
C ALA A 4 4.96 11.84 -39.17
N LEU A 5 4.75 11.41 -37.92
CA LEU A 5 3.67 10.49 -37.53
C LEU A 5 2.37 11.24 -37.17
N ALA A 6 2.47 12.50 -36.75
CA ALA A 6 1.31 13.35 -36.43
C ALA A 6 0.52 13.81 -37.67
N THR A 7 1.11 13.75 -38.88
CA THR A 7 0.49 14.26 -40.12
C THR A 7 -0.34 13.24 -40.90
N THR A 8 -0.44 11.99 -40.45
CA THR A 8 -1.30 10.97 -41.08
C THR A 8 -2.61 10.80 -40.32
N ASN A 9 -3.52 11.76 -40.47
CA ASN A 9 -4.93 11.58 -40.07
C ASN A 9 -5.68 10.83 -41.17
N GLY A 10 -6.11 9.59 -40.87
CA GLY A 10 -7.03 8.81 -41.72
C GLY A 10 -6.74 7.30 -41.71
N GLY A 11 -7.28 6.58 -40.72
CA GLY A 11 -7.64 5.16 -40.85
C GLY A 11 -6.55 4.07 -40.74
N ASN A 12 -5.27 4.40 -40.56
CA ASN A 12 -4.22 3.35 -40.43
C ASN A 12 -3.00 3.82 -39.61
N ALA A 13 -3.23 4.48 -38.47
CA ALA A 13 -2.15 4.82 -37.55
C ALA A 13 -1.62 3.52 -36.89
N GLN A 14 -0.33 3.24 -37.05
CA GLN A 14 0.30 2.07 -36.44
C GLN A 14 0.42 2.26 -34.91
N PRO A 15 0.06 1.26 -34.08
CA PRO A 15 0.25 1.34 -32.64
C PRO A 15 1.73 1.55 -32.27
N ILE A 16 2.00 2.36 -31.24
CA ILE A 16 3.35 2.50 -30.70
C ILE A 16 3.76 1.28 -29.89
N LEU A 17 2.79 0.72 -29.16
CA LEU A 17 2.92 -0.49 -28.36
C LEU A 17 1.72 -1.39 -28.66
N GLU A 18 1.99 -2.66 -28.97
CA GLU A 18 0.97 -3.68 -29.14
C GLU A 18 1.39 -4.91 -28.33
N ILE A 19 0.54 -5.29 -27.38
CA ILE A 19 0.70 -6.46 -26.54
C ILE A 19 -0.35 -7.49 -26.96
N GLU A 20 0.10 -8.69 -27.32
CA GLU A 20 -0.75 -9.78 -27.83
C GLU A 20 -0.59 -11.00 -26.93
N ASN A 21 -1.66 -11.36 -26.22
CA ASN A 21 -1.77 -12.57 -25.40
C ASN A 21 -0.58 -12.78 -24.45
N LEU A 22 -0.10 -11.71 -23.82
CA LEU A 22 1.11 -11.72 -23.00
C LEU A 22 0.91 -12.60 -21.77
N SER A 23 1.83 -13.55 -21.61
CA SER A 23 1.93 -14.41 -20.44
C SER A 23 3.29 -14.24 -19.77
N ILE A 24 3.31 -13.90 -18.48
CA ILE A 24 4.52 -13.70 -17.69
C ILE A 24 4.45 -14.56 -16.43
N SER A 25 5.50 -15.36 -16.23
CA SER A 25 5.64 -16.24 -15.06
C SER A 25 6.93 -15.95 -14.30
N PHE A 26 6.85 -16.09 -12.97
CA PHE A 26 8.01 -16.06 -12.08
C PHE A 26 8.33 -17.47 -11.57
N PHE A 27 9.58 -17.88 -11.73
CA PHE A 27 10.06 -19.17 -11.28
C PHE A 27 10.68 -19.06 -9.90
N THR A 28 10.06 -19.73 -8.93
CA THR A 28 10.52 -19.79 -7.54
C THR A 28 10.88 -21.22 -7.17
N ARG A 29 11.51 -21.42 -5.99
CA ARG A 29 11.76 -22.77 -5.46
C ARG A 29 10.46 -23.56 -5.22
N ALA A 30 9.34 -22.87 -5.03
CA ALA A 30 8.02 -23.49 -4.81
C ALA A 30 7.27 -23.79 -6.11
N GLY A 31 7.85 -23.46 -7.28
CA GLY A 31 7.24 -23.66 -8.58
C GLY A 31 7.06 -22.37 -9.38
N GLU A 32 6.38 -22.52 -10.51
CA GLU A 32 5.99 -21.43 -11.41
C GLU A 32 4.82 -20.64 -10.81
N ILE A 33 4.95 -19.32 -10.78
CA ILE A 33 3.90 -18.39 -10.36
C ILE A 33 3.49 -17.58 -11.60
N PRO A 34 2.36 -17.92 -12.23
CA PRO A 34 1.90 -17.22 -13.42
C PRO A 34 1.29 -15.86 -13.05
N ALA A 35 2.05 -14.78 -13.20
CA ALA A 35 1.63 -13.43 -12.81
C ALA A 35 0.68 -12.78 -13.83
N VAL A 36 0.95 -12.98 -15.12
CA VAL A 36 0.13 -12.49 -16.23
C VAL A 36 -0.16 -13.68 -17.15
N MET A 37 -1.41 -13.83 -17.60
CA MET A 37 -1.85 -15.03 -18.34
C MET A 37 -2.15 -14.73 -19.80
N ASP A 38 -3.07 -13.81 -20.04
CA ASP A 38 -3.57 -13.46 -21.36
C ASP A 38 -3.89 -11.97 -21.40
N PHE A 39 -2.84 -11.16 -21.27
CA PHE A 39 -2.98 -9.71 -21.30
C PHE A 39 -2.75 -9.20 -22.72
N SER A 40 -3.73 -8.49 -23.27
CA SER A 40 -3.62 -7.81 -24.55
C SER A 40 -4.03 -6.34 -24.38
N CYS A 41 -3.31 -5.45 -25.04
CA CYS A 41 -3.54 -4.01 -24.97
C CYS A 41 -2.83 -3.32 -26.15
N LYS A 42 -3.38 -2.21 -26.64
CA LYS A 42 -2.77 -1.38 -27.69
C LYS A 42 -2.67 0.06 -27.21
N VAL A 43 -1.54 0.69 -27.49
CA VAL A 43 -1.33 2.13 -27.27
C VAL A 43 -1.01 2.77 -28.62
N MET A 44 -1.82 3.74 -29.01
CA MET A 44 -1.65 4.48 -30.25
C MET A 44 -0.60 5.58 -30.10
N ALA A 45 -0.04 6.05 -31.21
CA ALA A 45 0.95 7.13 -31.17
C ALA A 45 0.34 8.43 -30.62
N GLY A 46 0.96 8.99 -29.58
CA GLY A 46 0.49 10.21 -28.88
C GLY A 46 -0.70 9.99 -27.95
N GLU A 47 -1.19 8.77 -27.82
CA GLU A 47 -2.28 8.40 -26.93
C GLU A 47 -1.79 8.14 -25.51
N SER A 48 -2.64 8.44 -24.54
CA SER A 48 -2.46 8.11 -23.12
C SER A 48 -3.39 6.96 -22.73
N MET A 49 -2.83 5.78 -22.46
CA MET A 49 -3.57 4.59 -22.03
C MET A 49 -3.42 4.38 -20.52
N GLY A 50 -4.52 4.30 -19.80
CA GLY A 50 -4.57 3.94 -18.38
C GLY A 50 -4.60 2.42 -18.18
N LEU A 51 -3.83 1.90 -17.22
CA LEU A 51 -3.88 0.50 -16.78
C LEU A 51 -4.21 0.46 -15.28
N VAL A 52 -5.41 -0.02 -14.95
CA VAL A 52 -5.96 0.03 -13.57
C VAL A 52 -6.34 -1.34 -13.05
N GLY A 53 -6.40 -1.48 -11.73
CA GLY A 53 -6.77 -2.74 -11.06
C GLY A 53 -6.23 -2.81 -9.63
N GLU A 54 -6.63 -3.85 -8.89
CA GLU A 54 -6.17 -4.12 -7.51
C GLU A 54 -4.66 -4.45 -7.49
N SER A 55 -4.03 -4.29 -6.34
CA SER A 55 -2.64 -4.64 -6.11
C SER A 55 -2.46 -6.14 -6.30
N GLY A 56 -1.35 -6.51 -6.95
CA GLY A 56 -1.07 -7.90 -7.29
C GLY A 56 -1.84 -8.44 -8.51
N CYS A 57 -2.64 -7.63 -9.22
CA CYS A 57 -3.29 -8.09 -10.45
C CYS A 57 -2.35 -8.19 -11.67
N GLY A 58 -1.13 -7.65 -11.60
CA GLY A 58 -0.10 -7.79 -12.64
C GLY A 58 0.30 -6.51 -13.39
N LYS A 59 -0.24 -5.32 -13.04
CA LYS A 59 0.01 -4.05 -13.75
C LYS A 59 1.50 -3.72 -13.91
N SER A 60 2.24 -3.63 -12.81
CA SER A 60 3.68 -3.37 -12.82
C SER A 60 4.46 -4.50 -13.48
N THR A 61 3.96 -5.75 -13.40
CA THR A 61 4.56 -6.89 -14.12
C THR A 61 4.49 -6.71 -15.63
N VAL A 62 3.40 -6.13 -16.16
CA VAL A 62 3.30 -5.78 -17.59
C VAL A 62 4.34 -4.73 -17.96
N ALA A 63 4.49 -3.65 -17.17
CA ALA A 63 5.52 -2.62 -17.41
C ALA A 63 6.95 -3.19 -17.38
N LEU A 64 7.28 -4.01 -16.38
CA LEU A 64 8.57 -4.71 -16.30
C LEU A 64 8.76 -5.70 -17.45
N GLY A 65 7.68 -6.30 -17.95
CA GLY A 65 7.66 -7.14 -19.14
C GLY A 65 8.05 -6.37 -20.40
N ILE A 66 7.45 -5.18 -20.61
CA ILE A 66 7.80 -4.27 -21.72
C ILE A 66 9.28 -3.87 -21.62
N MET A 67 9.74 -3.50 -20.43
CA MET A 67 11.14 -3.15 -20.19
C MET A 67 12.08 -4.36 -20.16
N ARG A 68 11.59 -5.60 -20.30
CA ARG A 68 12.27 -6.87 -19.95
C ARG A 68 13.26 -6.71 -18.77
N ASP A 69 12.74 -6.19 -17.66
CA ASP A 69 13.46 -5.96 -16.40
C ASP A 69 12.83 -6.76 -15.24
N MET A 70 12.80 -8.08 -15.39
CA MET A 70 12.17 -9.01 -14.43
C MET A 70 13.19 -9.87 -13.66
N GLY A 71 14.46 -9.44 -13.67
CA GLY A 71 15.59 -10.19 -13.12
C GLY A 71 15.71 -11.60 -13.72
N ASN A 72 16.32 -12.52 -12.95
CA ASN A 72 16.55 -13.91 -13.41
C ASN A 72 15.36 -14.85 -13.16
N ARG A 73 14.31 -14.36 -12.49
CA ARG A 73 13.17 -15.18 -12.04
C ARG A 73 11.94 -15.03 -12.92
N GLY A 74 11.71 -13.85 -13.49
CA GLY A 74 10.57 -13.61 -14.38
C GLY A 74 10.92 -13.89 -15.84
N ARG A 75 9.99 -14.51 -16.58
CA ARG A 75 10.11 -14.70 -18.04
C ARG A 75 8.77 -14.50 -18.71
N ILE A 76 8.82 -13.99 -19.93
CA ILE A 76 7.70 -14.06 -20.87
C ILE A 76 7.63 -15.50 -21.35
N VAL A 77 6.55 -16.20 -21.02
CA VAL A 77 6.34 -17.62 -21.37
C VAL A 77 5.41 -17.79 -22.57
N GLY A 78 4.65 -16.75 -22.91
CA GLY A 78 3.70 -16.73 -24.02
C GLY A 78 3.38 -15.31 -24.47
N GLY A 79 2.80 -15.20 -25.65
CA GLY A 79 2.44 -13.91 -26.27
C GLY A 79 3.63 -13.15 -26.86
N ARG A 80 3.36 -11.93 -27.30
CA ARG A 80 4.33 -11.04 -27.96
C ARG A 80 4.14 -9.59 -27.52
N ILE A 81 5.23 -8.83 -27.54
CA ILE A 81 5.22 -7.38 -27.31
C ILE A 81 5.88 -6.75 -28.53
N LYS A 82 5.11 -5.96 -29.29
CA LYS A 82 5.61 -5.23 -30.45
C LYS A 82 5.75 -3.76 -30.08
N PHE A 83 6.91 -3.20 -30.40
CA PHE A 83 7.19 -1.77 -30.27
C PHE A 83 7.41 -1.18 -31.67
N MET A 84 6.60 -0.21 -32.06
CA MET A 84 6.58 0.37 -33.42
C MET A 84 6.51 -0.71 -34.51
N GLY A 85 5.71 -1.76 -34.27
CA GLY A 85 5.53 -2.91 -35.16
C GLY A 85 6.61 -3.98 -35.14
N ARG A 86 7.73 -3.78 -34.44
CA ARG A 86 8.79 -4.79 -34.31
C ARG A 86 8.62 -5.59 -33.01
N ASP A 87 8.63 -6.91 -33.12
CA ASP A 87 8.58 -7.80 -31.96
C ASP A 87 9.86 -7.65 -31.11
N MET A 88 9.68 -7.31 -29.82
CA MET A 88 10.76 -7.13 -28.86
C MET A 88 11.38 -8.46 -28.42
N GLY A 89 10.68 -9.58 -28.60
CA GLY A 89 11.20 -10.93 -28.36
C GLY A 89 12.32 -11.31 -29.33
N GLU A 90 12.30 -10.74 -30.54
CA GLU A 90 13.28 -10.98 -31.61
C GLU A 90 14.49 -10.01 -31.54
N MET A 91 14.44 -9.01 -30.66
CA MET A 91 15.53 -8.05 -30.48
C MET A 91 16.66 -8.64 -29.64
N SER A 92 17.90 -8.36 -30.03
CA SER A 92 19.09 -8.65 -29.24
C SER A 92 19.21 -7.74 -28.01
N ASP A 93 20.01 -8.15 -27.02
CA ASP A 93 20.29 -7.33 -25.82
C ASP A 93 20.88 -5.95 -26.17
N ALA A 94 21.67 -5.86 -27.24
CA ALA A 94 22.23 -4.58 -27.70
C ALA A 94 21.14 -3.65 -28.26
N GLU A 95 20.19 -4.19 -29.02
CA GLU A 95 19.05 -3.43 -29.54
C GLU A 95 18.12 -2.98 -28.41
N LEU A 96 17.83 -3.87 -27.46
CA LEU A 96 17.04 -3.53 -26.27
C LEU A 96 17.70 -2.42 -25.45
N ARG A 97 19.02 -2.48 -25.25
CA ARG A 97 19.78 -1.40 -24.59
C ARG A 97 19.74 -0.09 -25.36
N ALA A 98 19.70 -0.13 -26.69
CA ALA A 98 19.65 1.08 -27.51
C ALA A 98 18.29 1.79 -27.43
N ILE A 99 17.19 1.05 -27.27
CA ILE A 99 15.84 1.62 -27.15
C ILE A 99 15.48 2.04 -25.72
N ARG A 100 15.96 1.35 -24.69
CA ARG A 100 15.69 1.70 -23.28
C ARG A 100 16.41 2.99 -22.90
N GLY A 101 15.71 3.90 -22.24
CA GLY A 101 16.23 5.22 -21.89
C GLY A 101 16.26 6.23 -23.05
N ASN A 102 15.99 5.79 -24.28
CA ASN A 102 15.95 6.64 -25.48
C ASN A 102 14.56 6.68 -26.11
N LYS A 103 14.04 5.53 -26.55
CA LYS A 103 12.74 5.38 -27.22
C LYS A 103 11.64 4.92 -26.27
N ILE A 104 11.99 4.12 -25.27
CA ILE A 104 11.11 3.71 -24.18
C ILE A 104 11.77 4.15 -22.88
N ALA A 105 11.07 4.93 -22.07
CA ALA A 105 11.50 5.32 -20.74
C ALA A 105 10.46 4.87 -19.71
N MET A 106 10.92 4.63 -18.48
CA MET A 106 10.06 4.21 -17.38
C MET A 106 10.32 5.10 -16.16
N ILE A 107 9.23 5.54 -15.53
CA ILE A 107 9.22 6.17 -14.22
C ILE A 107 8.66 5.12 -13.26
N TYR A 108 9.51 4.65 -12.34
CA TYR A 108 9.14 3.64 -11.34
C TYR A 108 8.36 4.28 -10.18
N GLN A 109 7.64 3.44 -9.44
CA GLN A 109 6.81 3.83 -8.29
C GLN A 109 7.56 4.61 -7.20
N GLU A 110 8.81 4.24 -6.92
CA GLU A 110 9.64 4.93 -5.92
C GLU A 110 10.78 5.74 -6.56
N PRO A 111 10.79 7.09 -6.43
CA PRO A 111 11.81 7.94 -7.02
C PRO A 111 13.22 7.62 -6.49
N MET A 112 13.35 7.35 -5.17
CA MET A 112 14.64 7.02 -4.55
C MET A 112 15.22 5.71 -5.06
N ALA A 113 14.39 4.73 -5.43
CA ALA A 113 14.85 3.47 -5.98
C ALA A 113 15.41 3.65 -7.41
N SER A 114 14.98 4.71 -8.11
CA SER A 114 15.40 5.03 -9.47
C SER A 114 16.70 5.84 -9.53
N LEU A 115 17.03 6.57 -8.47
CA LEU A 115 18.23 7.41 -8.39
C LEU A 115 19.35 6.70 -7.64
N ASN A 116 20.59 6.88 -8.08
CA ASN A 116 21.75 6.41 -7.34
C ASN A 116 22.08 7.39 -6.19
N PRO A 117 21.91 6.99 -4.91
CA PRO A 117 22.05 7.89 -3.77
C PRO A 117 23.50 8.38 -3.54
N ALA A 118 24.49 7.68 -4.10
CA ALA A 118 25.91 8.01 -4.00
C ALA A 118 26.41 8.90 -5.15
N MET A 119 25.56 9.22 -6.13
CA MET A 119 25.92 10.05 -7.28
C MET A 119 25.16 11.37 -7.26
N LYS A 120 25.80 12.44 -7.71
CA LYS A 120 25.13 13.73 -7.92
C LYS A 120 24.09 13.62 -9.02
N VAL A 121 23.00 14.35 -8.88
CA VAL A 121 21.89 14.38 -9.83
C VAL A 121 22.34 14.76 -11.23
N GLY A 122 23.17 15.80 -11.36
CA GLY A 122 23.63 16.26 -12.67
C GLY A 122 24.44 15.21 -13.43
N ARG A 123 25.22 14.38 -12.72
CA ARG A 123 25.96 13.29 -13.36
C ARG A 123 25.03 12.23 -13.94
N GLN A 124 23.97 11.88 -13.21
CA GLN A 124 22.98 10.89 -13.64
C GLN A 124 22.17 11.39 -14.84
N LEU A 125 21.74 12.66 -14.82
CA LEU A 125 21.03 13.28 -15.94
C LEU A 125 21.87 13.32 -17.22
N MET A 126 23.14 13.72 -17.10
CA MET A 126 24.04 13.83 -18.26
C MET A 126 24.33 12.47 -18.93
N GLU A 127 24.23 11.35 -18.21
CA GLU A 127 24.46 10.02 -18.79
C GLU A 127 23.51 9.71 -19.93
N VAL A 128 22.25 10.15 -19.85
CA VAL A 128 21.21 9.88 -20.86
C VAL A 128 21.62 10.41 -22.26
N PRO A 129 21.82 11.74 -22.47
CA PRO A 129 22.22 12.26 -23.78
C PRO A 129 23.64 11.82 -24.21
N ILE A 130 24.54 11.55 -23.26
CA ILE A 130 25.90 11.06 -23.60
C ILE A 130 25.83 9.64 -24.17
N LEU A 131 25.08 8.74 -23.54
CA LEU A 131 25.02 7.33 -23.93
C LEU A 131 24.14 7.13 -25.17
N HIS A 132 22.99 7.79 -25.24
CA HIS A 132 21.99 7.52 -26.29
C HIS A 132 22.12 8.42 -27.52
N GLU A 133 22.65 9.63 -27.35
CA GLU A 133 22.74 10.64 -28.42
C GLU A 133 24.18 11.05 -28.74
N LYS A 134 25.17 10.49 -28.02
CA LYS A 134 26.60 10.80 -28.16
C LYS A 134 26.89 12.31 -27.98
N ALA A 135 26.10 12.98 -27.16
CA ALA A 135 26.28 14.40 -26.87
C ALA A 135 27.61 14.65 -26.16
N SER A 136 28.19 15.84 -26.37
CA SER A 136 29.35 16.27 -25.59
C SER A 136 28.96 16.48 -24.12
N LYS A 137 29.94 16.45 -23.21
CA LYS A 137 29.66 16.73 -21.78
C LYS A 137 29.07 18.12 -21.56
N GLU A 138 29.49 19.10 -22.36
CA GLU A 138 28.99 20.47 -22.25
C GLU A 138 27.52 20.56 -22.71
N ASP A 139 27.20 19.95 -23.85
CA ASP A 139 25.82 19.92 -24.36
C ASP A 139 24.89 19.12 -23.44
N ALA A 140 25.37 17.99 -22.91
CA ALA A 140 24.63 17.19 -21.93
C ALA A 140 24.33 17.98 -20.66
N TYR A 141 25.27 18.78 -20.16
CA TYR A 141 25.06 19.64 -18.99
C TYR A 141 24.00 20.71 -19.28
N LYS A 142 24.12 21.43 -20.40
CA LYS A 142 23.15 22.47 -20.81
C LYS A 142 21.75 21.91 -20.93
N ARG A 143 21.58 20.78 -21.64
CA ARG A 143 20.29 20.10 -21.79
C ARG A 143 19.72 19.59 -20.46
N SER A 144 20.58 19.09 -19.57
CA SER A 144 20.14 18.66 -18.23
C SER A 144 19.60 19.85 -17.42
N VAL A 145 20.28 20.99 -17.44
CA VAL A 145 19.83 22.22 -16.78
C VAL A 145 18.52 22.74 -17.40
N GLU A 146 18.42 22.77 -18.73
CA GLU A 146 17.19 23.16 -19.43
C GLU A 146 16.02 22.22 -19.10
N MET A 147 16.26 20.92 -19.03
CA MET A 147 15.22 19.96 -18.66
C MET A 147 14.80 20.13 -17.19
N LEU A 148 15.74 20.40 -16.28
CA LEU A 148 15.43 20.74 -14.88
C LEU A 148 14.58 22.01 -14.79
N LYS A 149 14.81 23.00 -15.66
CA LYS A 149 13.94 24.20 -15.80
C LYS A 149 12.55 23.82 -16.31
N ALA A 150 12.47 22.96 -17.32
CA ALA A 150 11.19 22.51 -17.90
C ALA A 150 10.33 21.77 -16.88
N VAL A 151 10.92 20.96 -15.99
CA VAL A 151 10.19 20.30 -14.88
C VAL A 151 9.91 21.22 -13.68
N ARG A 152 10.12 22.53 -13.85
CA ARG A 152 9.89 23.59 -12.86
C ARG A 152 10.61 23.34 -11.53
N LEU A 153 11.84 22.80 -11.58
CA LEU A 153 12.69 22.69 -10.38
C LEU A 153 13.34 24.04 -10.05
N PRO A 154 13.32 24.47 -8.77
CA PRO A 154 13.98 25.70 -8.36
C PRO A 154 15.49 25.52 -8.39
N ASP A 155 16.19 26.59 -8.78
CA ASP A 155 17.66 26.65 -8.82
C ASP A 155 18.32 25.40 -9.47
N PRO A 156 18.04 25.13 -10.76
CA PRO A 156 18.52 23.96 -11.50
C PRO A 156 20.03 23.74 -11.38
N GLU A 157 20.81 24.81 -11.37
CA GLU A 157 22.26 24.80 -11.26
C GLU A 157 22.70 24.21 -9.90
N ARG A 158 22.03 24.57 -8.80
CA ARG A 158 22.22 23.92 -7.49
C ARG A 158 21.77 22.45 -7.53
N MET A 159 20.66 22.14 -8.18
CA MET A 159 20.14 20.77 -8.27
C MET A 159 21.13 19.82 -8.96
N MET A 160 21.79 20.27 -10.04
CA MET A 160 22.85 19.51 -10.71
C MET A 160 23.97 19.08 -9.75
N GLY A 161 24.29 19.92 -8.76
CA GLY A 161 25.32 19.68 -7.75
C GLY A 161 24.87 18.84 -6.55
N SER A 162 23.57 18.59 -6.41
CA SER A 162 22.96 17.96 -5.23
C SER A 162 22.93 16.43 -5.33
N TYR A 163 22.91 15.76 -4.18
CA TYR A 163 22.67 14.32 -4.07
C TYR A 163 21.18 14.02 -3.86
N PRO A 164 20.67 12.85 -4.26
CA PRO A 164 19.25 12.51 -4.10
C PRO A 164 18.72 12.69 -2.67
N HIS A 165 19.47 12.28 -1.65
CA HIS A 165 19.08 12.40 -0.24
C HIS A 165 19.00 13.85 0.29
N GLN A 166 19.45 14.83 -0.50
CA GLN A 166 19.35 16.26 -0.17
C GLN A 166 18.09 16.91 -0.77
N LEU A 167 17.33 16.17 -1.58
CA LEU A 167 16.14 16.63 -2.28
C LEU A 167 14.87 16.11 -1.59
N SER A 168 13.78 16.87 -1.67
CA SER A 168 12.46 16.38 -1.26
C SER A 168 11.96 15.28 -2.21
N GLY A 169 11.00 14.45 -1.78
CA GLY A 169 10.42 13.40 -2.63
C GLY A 169 9.85 13.94 -3.95
N GLY A 170 9.14 15.08 -3.91
CA GLY A 170 8.64 15.75 -5.13
C GLY A 170 9.76 16.27 -6.03
N GLN A 171 10.86 16.78 -5.46
CA GLN A 171 12.03 17.20 -6.24
C GLN A 171 12.72 16.00 -6.89
N GLN A 172 12.90 14.89 -6.16
CA GLN A 172 13.43 13.64 -6.71
C GLN A 172 12.55 13.13 -7.85
N GLN A 173 11.23 13.18 -7.70
CA GLN A 173 10.32 12.74 -8.75
C GLN A 173 10.44 13.59 -10.01
N ARG A 174 10.51 14.92 -9.88
CA ARG A 174 10.78 15.83 -11.02
C ARG A 174 12.13 15.55 -11.68
N VAL A 175 13.16 15.21 -10.91
CA VAL A 175 14.46 14.78 -11.45
C VAL A 175 14.33 13.47 -12.25
N VAL A 176 13.58 12.49 -11.75
CA VAL A 176 13.34 11.22 -12.46
C VAL A 176 12.54 11.45 -13.74
N ILE A 177 11.53 12.32 -13.71
CA ILE A 177 10.75 12.74 -14.90
C ILE A 177 11.66 13.43 -15.93
N ALA A 178 12.50 14.37 -15.48
CA ALA A 178 13.48 15.04 -16.32
C ALA A 178 14.41 14.01 -16.99
N MET A 179 14.92 13.06 -16.21
CA MET A 179 15.79 11.99 -16.71
C MET A 179 15.10 11.14 -17.79
N ALA A 180 13.83 10.77 -17.59
CA ALA A 180 13.05 9.98 -18.54
C ALA A 180 12.75 10.74 -19.85
N LEU A 181 12.57 12.07 -19.78
CA LEU A 181 12.19 12.90 -20.92
C LEU A 181 13.37 13.51 -21.68
N LEU A 182 14.60 13.42 -21.16
CA LEU A 182 15.80 14.01 -21.77
C LEU A 182 16.01 13.59 -23.24
N SER A 183 15.73 12.33 -23.56
CA SER A 183 15.84 11.79 -24.92
C SER A 183 14.53 11.79 -25.72
N LYS A 184 13.46 12.40 -25.19
CA LYS A 184 12.16 12.55 -25.85
C LYS A 184 11.62 11.19 -26.36
N PRO A 185 11.33 10.25 -25.45
CA PRO A 185 10.95 8.89 -25.81
C PRO A 185 9.64 8.87 -26.60
N ALA A 186 9.44 7.83 -27.41
CA ALA A 186 8.18 7.62 -28.11
C ALA A 186 7.09 7.02 -27.20
N LEU A 187 7.52 6.27 -26.18
CA LEU A 187 6.68 5.66 -25.17
C LEU A 187 7.24 5.93 -23.76
N LEU A 188 6.39 6.45 -22.88
CA LEU A 188 6.68 6.64 -21.47
C LEU A 188 5.80 5.71 -20.63
N LEU A 189 6.43 4.86 -19.83
CA LEU A 189 5.76 4.00 -18.85
C LEU A 189 5.77 4.69 -17.50
N LEU A 190 4.60 4.87 -16.90
CA LEU A 190 4.42 5.55 -15.62
C LEU A 190 3.83 4.54 -14.64
N ASP A 191 4.64 3.99 -13.74
CA ASP A 191 4.19 3.02 -12.74
C ASP A 191 3.91 3.71 -11.41
N GLU A 192 2.65 4.07 -11.17
CA GLU A 192 2.18 4.82 -10.00
C GLU A 192 3.08 6.04 -9.65
N PRO A 193 3.31 6.96 -10.60
CA PRO A 193 4.36 7.98 -10.54
C PRO A 193 4.14 9.06 -9.47
N THR A 194 3.00 9.06 -8.80
CA THR A 194 2.62 10.08 -7.80
C THR A 194 2.46 9.50 -6.40
N THR A 195 2.75 8.21 -6.23
CA THR A 195 2.65 7.53 -4.93
C THR A 195 3.50 8.24 -3.88
N ALA A 196 2.94 8.42 -2.68
CA ALA A 196 3.59 9.04 -1.53
C ALA A 196 3.95 10.54 -1.69
N LEU A 197 3.31 11.24 -2.63
CA LEU A 197 3.38 12.70 -2.75
C LEU A 197 2.09 13.35 -2.26
N ASP A 198 2.19 14.60 -1.79
CA ASP A 198 1.02 15.39 -1.42
C ASP A 198 0.14 15.69 -2.64
N VAL A 199 -1.18 15.79 -2.45
CA VAL A 199 -2.16 15.99 -3.54
C VAL A 199 -1.85 17.20 -4.43
N THR A 200 -1.34 18.29 -3.87
CA THR A 200 -0.95 19.49 -4.64
C THR A 200 0.29 19.25 -5.49
N VAL A 201 1.26 18.49 -4.97
CA VAL A 201 2.50 18.13 -5.68
C VAL A 201 2.21 17.09 -6.75
N GLU A 202 1.38 16.09 -6.43
CA GLU A 202 0.86 15.08 -7.36
C GLU A 202 0.17 15.74 -8.56
N ALA A 203 -0.81 16.63 -8.32
CA ALA A 203 -1.50 17.34 -9.39
C ALA A 203 -0.54 18.13 -10.29
N GLY A 204 0.41 18.84 -9.68
CA GLY A 204 1.43 19.59 -10.43
C GLY A 204 2.39 18.71 -11.24
N ILE A 205 2.74 17.52 -10.74
CA ILE A 205 3.58 16.55 -11.46
C ILE A 205 2.83 15.92 -12.62
N VAL A 206 1.56 15.58 -12.42
CA VAL A 206 0.73 14.95 -13.45
C VAL A 206 0.46 15.92 -14.60
N GLU A 207 0.13 17.16 -14.28
CA GLU A 207 0.00 18.22 -15.27
C GLU A 207 1.30 18.38 -16.06
N LEU A 208 2.44 18.43 -15.36
CA LEU A 208 3.75 18.53 -15.98
C LEU A 208 4.02 17.36 -16.95
N VAL A 209 3.77 16.12 -16.53
CA VAL A 209 3.97 14.93 -17.38
C VAL A 209 3.05 14.97 -18.61
N ARG A 210 1.79 15.36 -18.42
CA ARG A 210 0.82 15.49 -19.52
C ARG A 210 1.23 16.55 -20.52
N ASP A 211 1.65 17.72 -20.06
CA ASP A 211 2.01 18.86 -20.91
C ASP A 211 3.30 18.56 -21.68
N LEU A 212 4.31 17.98 -21.03
CA LEU A 212 5.54 17.55 -21.69
C LEU A 212 5.30 16.36 -22.65
N GLY A 213 4.39 15.45 -22.30
CA GLY A 213 3.97 14.36 -23.18
C GLY A 213 3.38 14.88 -24.48
N LYS A 214 2.49 15.89 -24.40
CA LYS A 214 1.93 16.59 -25.56
C LYS A 214 2.98 17.35 -26.36
N GLU A 215 3.86 18.09 -25.69
CA GLU A 215 4.93 18.86 -26.34
C GLU A 215 5.88 17.97 -27.17
N PHE A 216 6.26 16.81 -26.63
CA PHE A 216 7.21 15.91 -27.29
C PHE A 216 6.55 14.85 -28.20
N GLY A 217 5.22 14.76 -28.19
CA GLY A 217 4.47 13.73 -28.89
C GLY A 217 4.74 12.32 -28.33
N THR A 218 4.94 12.23 -27.02
CA THR A 218 5.22 10.99 -26.30
C THR A 218 3.91 10.29 -25.96
N SER A 219 3.78 9.02 -26.34
CA SER A 219 2.64 8.19 -25.94
C SER A 219 2.87 7.66 -24.52
N MET A 220 1.80 7.44 -23.76
CA MET A 220 1.91 7.11 -22.33
C MET A 220 1.15 5.82 -21.99
N LEU A 221 1.78 4.96 -21.19
CA LEU A 221 1.08 3.91 -20.44
C LEU A 221 1.10 4.31 -18.96
N PHE A 222 -0.05 4.74 -18.46
CA PHE A 222 -0.24 5.25 -17.10
C PHE A 222 -0.83 4.17 -16.20
N ILE A 223 -0.02 3.62 -15.31
CA ILE A 223 -0.46 2.65 -14.32
C ILE A 223 -0.81 3.42 -13.04
N SER A 224 -2.05 3.25 -12.57
CA SER A 224 -2.50 3.87 -11.33
C SER A 224 -3.62 3.06 -10.69
N HIS A 225 -3.73 3.17 -9.37
CA HIS A 225 -4.92 2.75 -8.62
C HIS A 225 -5.91 3.92 -8.38
N ASN A 226 -5.52 5.17 -8.68
CA ASN A 226 -6.37 6.34 -8.56
C ASN A 226 -7.16 6.59 -9.86
N LEU A 227 -8.44 6.21 -9.87
CA LEU A 227 -9.30 6.36 -11.05
C LEU A 227 -9.60 7.84 -11.39
N GLY A 228 -9.61 8.74 -10.41
CA GLY A 228 -9.79 10.17 -10.69
C GLY A 228 -8.62 10.72 -11.52
N LEU A 229 -7.41 10.25 -11.23
CA LEU A 229 -6.22 10.63 -11.99
C LEU A 229 -6.28 10.09 -13.43
N ILE A 230 -6.72 8.85 -13.60
CA ILE A 230 -6.88 8.23 -14.93
C ILE A 230 -7.92 9.00 -15.74
N LEU A 231 -9.02 9.44 -15.12
CA LEU A 231 -10.03 10.27 -15.77
C LEU A 231 -9.47 11.60 -16.30
N GLU A 232 -8.58 12.23 -15.55
CA GLU A 232 -8.00 13.53 -15.88
C GLU A 232 -6.83 13.45 -16.90
N THR A 233 -6.21 12.28 -17.07
CA THR A 233 -4.93 12.13 -17.77
C THR A 233 -4.95 11.22 -19.00
N CYS A 234 -5.85 10.24 -19.03
CA CYS A 234 -5.84 9.20 -20.06
C CYS A 234 -6.98 9.39 -21.06
N ASP A 235 -6.73 8.94 -22.29
CA ASP A 235 -7.72 8.91 -23.37
C ASP A 235 -8.50 7.58 -23.34
N ARG A 236 -7.78 6.48 -23.07
CA ARG A 236 -8.31 5.12 -22.94
C ARG A 236 -7.94 4.48 -21.60
N ILE A 237 -8.67 3.44 -21.23
CA ILE A 237 -8.43 2.67 -20.02
C ILE A 237 -8.55 1.16 -20.30
N THR A 238 -7.63 0.40 -19.72
CA THR A 238 -7.69 -1.06 -19.60
C THR A 238 -7.78 -1.41 -18.12
N VAL A 239 -8.85 -2.07 -17.72
CA VAL A 239 -9.06 -2.61 -16.37
C VAL A 239 -8.50 -4.03 -16.33
N MET A 240 -7.60 -4.30 -15.38
CA MET A 240 -6.90 -5.58 -15.24
C MET A 240 -7.27 -6.27 -13.94
N TYR A 241 -7.58 -7.57 -14.02
CA TYR A 241 -7.87 -8.43 -12.88
C TYR A 241 -7.15 -9.78 -13.01
N SER A 242 -6.46 -10.21 -11.95
CA SER A 242 -5.77 -11.51 -11.85
C SER A 242 -4.89 -11.91 -13.05
N GLY A 243 -4.22 -10.96 -13.71
CA GLY A 243 -3.35 -11.26 -14.84
C GLY A 243 -3.99 -11.08 -16.23
N GLU A 244 -5.23 -10.60 -16.31
CA GLU A 244 -6.00 -10.46 -17.56
C GLU A 244 -6.67 -9.08 -17.67
N ALA A 245 -6.84 -8.60 -18.89
CA ALA A 245 -7.72 -7.47 -19.18
C ALA A 245 -9.19 -7.92 -19.06
N VAL A 246 -10.00 -7.19 -18.31
CA VAL A 246 -11.42 -7.50 -18.09
C VAL A 246 -12.37 -6.47 -18.69
N GLU A 247 -11.93 -5.24 -18.89
CA GLU A 247 -12.69 -4.20 -19.56
C GLU A 247 -11.73 -3.20 -20.21
N GLU A 248 -12.02 -2.78 -21.44
CA GLU A 248 -11.18 -1.82 -22.18
C GLU A 248 -12.09 -0.85 -22.92
N GLY A 249 -11.75 0.43 -22.98
CA GLY A 249 -12.47 1.41 -23.79
C GLY A 249 -11.92 2.81 -23.69
N THR A 250 -12.65 3.78 -24.26
CA THR A 250 -12.38 5.19 -23.94
C THR A 250 -12.65 5.40 -22.45
N VAL A 251 -11.88 6.30 -21.83
CA VAL A 251 -12.06 6.58 -20.40
C VAL A 251 -13.50 7.00 -20.09
N ARG A 252 -14.12 7.84 -20.92
CA ARG A 252 -15.49 8.30 -20.71
C ARG A 252 -16.51 7.17 -20.82
N ASP A 253 -16.39 6.31 -21.85
CA ASP A 253 -17.35 5.20 -22.04
C ASP A 253 -17.30 4.21 -20.88
N VAL A 254 -16.11 3.84 -20.43
CA VAL A 254 -15.96 2.90 -19.30
C VAL A 254 -16.49 3.52 -18.00
N PHE A 255 -16.20 4.80 -17.74
CA PHE A 255 -16.67 5.50 -16.53
C PHE A 255 -18.20 5.70 -16.52
N ASP A 256 -18.80 6.03 -17.67
CA ASP A 256 -20.24 6.28 -17.75
C ASP A 256 -21.06 4.98 -17.93
N ARG A 257 -20.44 3.91 -18.45
CA ARG A 257 -21.14 2.69 -18.88
C ARG A 257 -20.39 1.41 -18.52
N MET A 258 -19.89 1.27 -17.31
CA MET A 258 -19.21 0.05 -16.85
C MET A 258 -19.98 -1.23 -17.23
N ARG A 259 -19.28 -2.20 -17.84
CA ARG A 259 -19.82 -3.48 -18.34
C ARG A 259 -19.15 -4.70 -17.75
N HIS A 260 -18.29 -4.55 -16.73
CA HIS A 260 -17.75 -5.67 -15.98
C HIS A 260 -18.04 -5.52 -14.47
N PRO A 261 -18.50 -6.57 -13.76
CA PRO A 261 -18.82 -6.48 -12.33
C PRO A 261 -17.64 -6.05 -11.45
N TYR A 262 -16.42 -6.46 -11.82
CA TYR A 262 -15.19 -5.99 -11.17
C TYR A 262 -14.97 -4.48 -11.34
N THR A 263 -15.10 -3.95 -12.57
CA THR A 263 -14.98 -2.51 -12.84
C THR A 263 -15.99 -1.75 -12.00
N GLN A 264 -17.26 -2.15 -12.03
CA GLN A 264 -18.30 -1.55 -11.19
C GLN A 264 -17.95 -1.60 -9.69
N GLY A 265 -17.40 -2.72 -9.22
CA GLY A 265 -16.94 -2.89 -7.84
C GLY A 265 -15.82 -1.92 -7.46
N LEU A 266 -14.85 -1.67 -8.35
CA LEU A 266 -13.78 -0.69 -8.13
C LEU A 266 -14.37 0.71 -7.96
N PHE A 267 -15.30 1.10 -8.83
CA PHE A 267 -15.94 2.42 -8.76
C PHE A 267 -16.84 2.60 -7.54
N ARG A 268 -17.61 1.56 -7.15
CA ARG A 268 -18.42 1.58 -5.93
C ARG A 268 -17.59 1.64 -4.65
N SER A 269 -16.29 1.37 -4.74
CA SER A 269 -15.34 1.51 -3.64
C SER A 269 -14.78 2.93 -3.51
N ILE A 270 -15.09 3.85 -4.43
CA ILE A 270 -14.56 5.22 -4.43
C ILE A 270 -15.60 6.19 -3.85
N PRO A 271 -15.21 7.08 -2.92
CA PRO A 271 -16.09 8.14 -2.43
C PRO A 271 -16.34 9.18 -3.55
N LEU A 272 -17.56 9.22 -4.07
CA LEU A 272 -17.99 10.22 -5.05
C LEU A 272 -18.53 11.50 -4.36
N PRO A 273 -18.41 12.68 -5.00
CA PRO A 273 -19.05 13.90 -4.51
C PRO A 273 -20.56 13.73 -4.30
N GLY A 274 -21.03 14.14 -3.12
CA GLY A 274 -22.45 14.00 -2.75
C GLY A 274 -22.84 12.64 -2.14
N ALA A 275 -21.88 11.72 -2.00
CA ALA A 275 -22.02 10.56 -1.11
C ALA A 275 -21.44 10.90 0.27
N ASP A 276 -22.15 10.54 1.33
CA ASP A 276 -21.67 10.60 2.71
C ASP A 276 -21.74 9.23 3.37
N LYS A 277 -21.01 9.08 4.49
CA LYS A 277 -20.91 7.85 5.28
C LYS A 277 -22.25 7.24 5.75
N ASN A 278 -23.34 7.99 5.74
CA ASN A 278 -24.65 7.55 6.23
C ASN A 278 -25.60 7.22 5.07
N SER A 279 -25.64 8.07 4.03
CA SER A 279 -26.59 7.95 2.93
C SER A 279 -26.18 6.95 1.85
N ARG A 280 -24.87 6.76 1.63
CA ARG A 280 -24.31 5.91 0.57
C ARG A 280 -23.00 5.24 1.01
N PRO A 281 -23.06 4.14 1.77
CA PRO A 281 -21.85 3.47 2.26
C PRO A 281 -20.98 2.94 1.12
N LEU A 282 -19.66 2.98 1.29
CA LEU A 282 -18.70 2.42 0.33
C LEU A 282 -18.85 0.90 0.25
N ILE A 283 -18.93 0.38 -0.97
CA ILE A 283 -19.12 -1.06 -1.20
C ILE A 283 -17.79 -1.64 -1.66
N ALA A 284 -17.07 -2.28 -0.74
CA ALA A 284 -15.86 -3.02 -1.06
C ALA A 284 -16.17 -4.29 -1.87
N ILE A 285 -15.24 -4.68 -2.75
CA ILE A 285 -15.31 -5.93 -3.49
C ILE A 285 -15.13 -7.10 -2.49
N PRO A 286 -16.04 -8.10 -2.48
CA PRO A 286 -16.00 -9.16 -1.49
C PRO A 286 -14.78 -10.07 -1.66
N GLY A 287 -14.35 -10.71 -0.57
CA GLY A 287 -13.28 -11.71 -0.59
C GLY A 287 -11.86 -11.12 -0.74
N GLN A 288 -10.93 -11.96 -1.20
CA GLN A 288 -9.55 -11.57 -1.51
C GLN A 288 -9.23 -11.97 -2.94
N LEU A 289 -8.29 -11.28 -3.57
CA LEU A 289 -7.75 -11.68 -4.87
C LEU A 289 -7.18 -13.11 -4.75
N PRO A 290 -7.69 -14.09 -5.52
CA PRO A 290 -7.18 -15.47 -5.48
C PRO A 290 -5.69 -15.51 -5.83
N LEU A 291 -4.96 -16.43 -5.21
CA LEU A 291 -3.57 -16.65 -5.58
C LEU A 291 -3.48 -17.19 -7.01
N PRO A 292 -2.38 -16.96 -7.75
CA PRO A 292 -2.25 -17.41 -9.14
C PRO A 292 -2.50 -18.92 -9.38
N HIS A 293 -2.25 -19.77 -8.39
CA HIS A 293 -2.50 -21.22 -8.45
C HIS A 293 -3.90 -21.63 -7.97
N GLU A 294 -4.67 -20.71 -7.41
CA GLU A 294 -6.05 -20.89 -6.92
C GLU A 294 -7.07 -20.29 -7.91
N ARG A 295 -6.66 -19.95 -9.14
CA ARG A 295 -7.57 -19.37 -10.13
C ARG A 295 -8.71 -20.33 -10.48
N PRO A 296 -9.96 -19.85 -10.52
CA PRO A 296 -11.12 -20.66 -10.86
C PRO A 296 -11.10 -21.03 -12.35
N ARG A 297 -11.94 -21.99 -12.75
CA ARG A 297 -12.22 -22.24 -14.17
C ARG A 297 -13.18 -21.17 -14.70
N GLY A 298 -12.97 -20.75 -15.95
CA GLY A 298 -13.78 -19.73 -16.63
C GLY A 298 -13.49 -18.31 -16.14
N CYS A 299 -14.48 -17.60 -15.61
CA CYS A 299 -14.31 -16.23 -15.14
C CYS A 299 -13.39 -16.15 -13.90
N ASN A 300 -12.22 -15.54 -14.02
CA ASN A 300 -11.30 -15.32 -12.90
C ASN A 300 -11.94 -14.51 -11.76
N PHE A 301 -12.87 -13.61 -12.05
CA PHE A 301 -13.60 -12.82 -11.06
C PHE A 301 -14.81 -13.57 -10.45
N GLY A 302 -15.18 -14.74 -10.97
CA GLY A 302 -16.37 -15.51 -10.57
C GLY A 302 -16.55 -15.68 -9.06
N PRO A 303 -15.52 -16.09 -8.28
CA PRO A 303 -15.62 -16.26 -6.83
C PRO A 303 -15.98 -15.01 -6.02
N ARG A 304 -15.83 -13.82 -6.61
CA ARG A 304 -16.11 -12.52 -5.99
C ARG A 304 -17.25 -11.77 -6.69
N CYS A 305 -17.85 -12.37 -7.72
CA CYS A 305 -18.86 -11.74 -8.55
C CYS A 305 -20.27 -11.96 -7.96
N GLN A 306 -20.95 -10.86 -7.63
CA GLN A 306 -22.34 -10.89 -7.15
C GLN A 306 -23.34 -11.34 -8.21
N HIS A 307 -22.94 -11.31 -9.48
CA HIS A 307 -23.75 -11.74 -10.63
C HIS A 307 -23.29 -13.10 -11.19
N PHE A 308 -22.54 -13.89 -10.43
CA PHE A 308 -22.06 -15.19 -10.87
C PHE A 308 -23.22 -16.16 -11.14
N VAL A 309 -23.09 -16.96 -12.21
CA VAL A 309 -24.03 -18.05 -12.55
C VAL A 309 -23.22 -19.29 -12.88
N GLU A 310 -23.39 -20.32 -12.06
CA GLU A 310 -22.79 -21.64 -12.26
C GLU A 310 -23.26 -22.27 -13.58
N GLY A 311 -22.36 -22.93 -14.29
CA GLY A 311 -22.61 -23.53 -15.61
C GLY A 311 -22.60 -22.53 -16.77
N LEU A 312 -22.52 -21.22 -16.51
CA LEU A 312 -22.40 -20.17 -17.53
C LEU A 312 -21.07 -19.42 -17.40
N CYS A 313 -20.79 -18.88 -16.21
CA CYS A 313 -19.60 -18.05 -15.96
C CYS A 313 -18.31 -18.86 -15.81
N ASP A 314 -18.41 -20.15 -15.47
CA ASP A 314 -17.31 -21.08 -15.24
C ASP A 314 -17.19 -22.17 -16.33
N ALA A 315 -18.06 -22.12 -17.35
CA ALA A 315 -18.15 -23.15 -18.39
C ALA A 315 -16.92 -23.21 -19.30
N ARG A 316 -16.33 -22.06 -19.62
CA ARG A 316 -15.15 -21.92 -20.50
C ARG A 316 -14.44 -20.60 -20.23
N GLU A 317 -13.22 -20.47 -20.76
CA GLU A 317 -12.52 -19.18 -20.80
C GLU A 317 -13.36 -18.14 -21.54
N ILE A 318 -13.43 -16.93 -20.97
CA ILE A 318 -14.27 -15.85 -21.47
C ILE A 318 -13.40 -14.90 -22.29
N PRO A 319 -13.65 -14.71 -23.60
CA PRO A 319 -12.94 -13.72 -24.39
C PRO A 319 -13.48 -12.31 -24.12
N MET A 320 -12.76 -11.29 -24.60
CA MET A 320 -13.28 -9.91 -24.64
C MET A 320 -14.39 -9.81 -25.69
N TYR A 321 -15.56 -9.30 -25.30
CA TYR A 321 -16.69 -9.07 -26.18
C TYR A 321 -16.93 -7.56 -26.38
N PRO A 322 -17.25 -7.09 -27.59
CA PRO A 322 -17.59 -5.70 -27.83
C PRO A 322 -18.95 -5.35 -27.21
N VAL A 323 -19.03 -4.19 -26.58
CA VAL A 323 -20.25 -3.64 -26.01
C VAL A 323 -21.10 -3.06 -27.13
N LYS A 324 -22.38 -3.45 -27.18
CA LYS A 324 -23.29 -3.05 -28.25
C LYS A 324 -23.42 -1.52 -28.35
N GLY A 325 -23.17 -0.99 -29.54
CA GLY A 325 -23.22 0.45 -29.82
C GLY A 325 -21.96 1.23 -29.44
N HIS A 326 -20.93 0.57 -28.91
CA HIS A 326 -19.64 1.13 -28.49
C HIS A 326 -18.52 0.21 -28.96
N PRO A 327 -18.12 0.25 -30.25
CA PRO A 327 -17.23 -0.75 -30.85
C PRO A 327 -15.83 -0.80 -30.21
N ASP A 328 -15.37 0.32 -29.63
CA ASP A 328 -14.08 0.43 -28.97
C ASP A 328 -14.13 0.05 -27.47
N HIS A 329 -15.31 -0.28 -26.95
CA HIS A 329 -15.54 -0.71 -25.57
C HIS A 329 -15.73 -2.23 -25.53
N LEU A 330 -14.83 -2.91 -24.85
CA LEU A 330 -14.77 -4.37 -24.72
C LEU A 330 -14.96 -4.79 -23.26
N SER A 331 -15.66 -5.89 -23.00
CA SER A 331 -15.84 -6.47 -21.67
C SER A 331 -15.65 -7.99 -21.67
N ARG A 332 -14.96 -8.53 -20.66
CA ARG A 332 -14.76 -9.96 -20.40
C ARG A 332 -15.85 -10.54 -19.50
N CYS A 333 -17.11 -10.17 -19.72
CA CYS A 333 -18.25 -10.67 -18.96
C CYS A 333 -19.27 -11.30 -19.92
N VAL A 334 -19.70 -12.54 -19.69
CA VAL A 334 -20.75 -13.15 -20.52
C VAL A 334 -22.15 -12.61 -20.23
N ARG A 335 -22.33 -11.90 -19.11
CA ARG A 335 -23.62 -11.41 -18.62
C ARG A 335 -23.79 -9.89 -18.72
N PHE A 336 -22.90 -9.16 -19.39
CA PHE A 336 -22.95 -7.69 -19.27
C PHE A 336 -24.22 -7.05 -19.85
N GLU A 337 -24.92 -7.74 -20.75
CA GLU A 337 -26.21 -7.30 -21.29
C GLU A 337 -27.38 -7.60 -20.33
N ASP A 338 -27.24 -8.62 -19.47
CA ASP A 338 -28.31 -9.09 -18.55
C ASP A 338 -28.24 -8.43 -17.16
N VAL A 339 -27.11 -7.84 -16.80
CA VAL A 339 -26.89 -7.22 -15.48
C VAL A 339 -27.57 -5.86 -15.42
N ASP A 340 -28.40 -5.63 -14.39
CA ASP A 340 -28.87 -4.29 -14.05
C ASP A 340 -27.75 -3.51 -13.34
N TRP A 341 -27.04 -2.70 -14.11
CA TRP A 341 -25.93 -1.87 -13.64
C TRP A 341 -26.35 -0.73 -12.70
N ARG A 342 -27.65 -0.42 -12.60
CA ARG A 342 -28.17 0.63 -11.71
C ARG A 342 -28.60 0.09 -10.34
N ALA A 343 -28.93 -1.19 -10.26
CA ALA A 343 -29.34 -1.82 -9.01
C ALA A 343 -28.20 -1.80 -7.97
N LEU A 344 -28.49 -1.32 -6.76
CA LEU A 344 -27.58 -1.44 -5.63
C LEU A 344 -27.54 -2.90 -5.14
N PRO A 345 -26.41 -3.38 -4.61
CA PRO A 345 -26.33 -4.71 -3.98
C PRO A 345 -27.33 -4.85 -2.83
N GLU A 346 -27.89 -6.05 -2.68
CA GLU A 346 -28.77 -6.38 -1.56
C GLU A 346 -28.03 -6.31 -0.21
N GLY A 347 -28.72 -5.88 0.84
CA GLY A 347 -28.19 -5.84 2.22
C GLY A 347 -27.47 -4.55 2.62
N ILE A 348 -27.55 -3.49 1.82
CA ILE A 348 -27.07 -2.15 2.22
C ILE A 348 -28.06 -1.54 3.21
N VAL A 349 -27.63 -1.42 4.46
CA VAL A 349 -28.40 -0.75 5.52
C VAL A 349 -27.96 0.70 5.58
N GLN A 350 -28.90 1.63 5.38
CA GLN A 350 -28.67 3.04 5.70
C GLN A 350 -28.63 3.18 7.22
N ASN A 351 -27.61 3.88 7.72
CA ASN A 351 -27.45 4.11 9.15
C ASN A 351 -27.85 5.55 9.50
N GLU A 352 -28.54 5.74 10.61
CA GLU A 352 -28.84 7.08 11.11
C GLU A 352 -27.55 7.80 11.54
N PRO A 353 -27.43 9.12 11.31
CA PRO A 353 -26.31 9.91 11.79
C PRO A 353 -26.20 9.84 13.32
N VAL A 354 -25.01 9.50 13.83
CA VAL A 354 -24.75 9.52 15.27
C VAL A 354 -24.51 10.97 15.71
N SER A 355 -25.31 11.47 16.65
CA SER A 355 -25.10 12.81 17.21
C SER A 355 -23.83 12.85 18.08
N PRO A 356 -22.93 13.83 17.88
CA PRO A 356 -21.74 13.98 18.72
C PRO A 356 -22.09 14.16 20.20
N GLY A 357 -21.36 13.46 21.07
CA GLY A 357 -21.51 13.53 22.52
C GLY A 357 -20.65 14.65 23.17
N PRO A 358 -20.26 14.50 24.44
CA PRO A 358 -19.42 15.48 25.14
C PRO A 358 -17.99 15.53 24.56
N THR A 359 -17.26 16.61 24.87
CA THR A 359 -15.85 16.77 24.48
C THR A 359 -14.99 15.69 25.15
N VAL A 360 -14.27 14.91 24.33
CA VAL A 360 -13.34 13.85 24.78
C VAL A 360 -11.91 14.34 24.76
N LEU A 361 -11.55 15.17 23.77
CA LEU A 361 -10.23 15.73 23.60
C LEU A 361 -10.33 17.24 23.38
N ARG A 362 -9.52 18.02 24.11
CA ARG A 362 -9.40 19.47 23.94
C ARG A 362 -7.94 19.87 23.90
N ILE A 363 -7.57 20.62 22.87
CA ILE A 363 -6.21 21.11 22.62
C ILE A 363 -6.27 22.64 22.59
N GLU A 364 -5.41 23.31 23.35
CA GLU A 364 -5.36 24.77 23.44
C GLU A 364 -3.93 25.30 23.28
N ASP A 365 -3.74 26.20 22.32
CA ASP A 365 -2.48 26.86 21.94
C ASP A 365 -1.25 25.93 21.97
N LEU A 366 -1.40 24.73 21.43
CA LEU A 366 -0.35 23.72 21.45
C LEU A 366 0.81 24.11 20.54
N LYS A 367 2.03 24.07 21.08
CA LYS A 367 3.28 24.31 20.36
C LYS A 367 4.26 23.17 20.55
N LYS A 368 4.99 22.82 19.49
CA LYS A 368 6.06 21.82 19.52
C LYS A 368 7.21 22.27 18.65
N TYR A 369 8.36 22.48 19.30
CA TYR A 369 9.61 22.89 18.67
C TYR A 369 10.67 21.81 18.82
N TYR A 370 11.43 21.58 17.74
CA TYR A 370 12.59 20.68 17.75
C TYR A 370 13.86 21.50 17.62
N ARG A 371 14.87 21.18 18.45
CA ARG A 371 16.22 21.74 18.31
C ARG A 371 17.04 20.81 17.43
N VAL A 372 17.53 21.33 16.30
CA VAL A 372 18.44 20.63 15.40
C VAL A 372 19.85 21.14 15.69
N ALA A 373 20.68 20.27 16.27
CA ALA A 373 22.09 20.58 16.45
C ALA A 373 22.77 20.64 15.07
N ALA A 374 23.38 21.78 14.74
CA ALA A 374 24.31 21.84 13.63
C ALA A 374 25.59 21.12 14.05
N ASN A 375 26.01 20.12 13.26
CA ASN A 375 27.25 19.32 13.39
C ASN A 375 28.23 19.83 14.47
N GLU A 376 28.15 19.30 15.70
CA GLU A 376 29.04 19.64 16.82
C GLU A 376 30.52 19.28 16.57
N ILE A 377 30.83 18.60 15.46
CA ILE A 377 32.17 18.18 15.06
C ILE A 377 32.98 19.33 14.43
N PHE A 378 32.32 20.37 13.90
CA PHE A 378 32.98 21.58 13.39
C PHE A 378 32.33 22.81 14.04
N GLY A 379 33.04 23.42 14.99
CA GLY A 379 32.48 24.30 16.02
C GLY A 379 31.58 25.45 15.55
N GLY A 380 30.64 25.79 16.44
CA GLY A 380 30.05 27.14 16.55
C GLY A 380 28.75 27.43 15.81
N GLY A 381 28.05 26.45 15.26
CA GLY A 381 26.73 26.69 14.65
C GLY A 381 25.64 26.95 15.70
N GLU A 382 24.88 28.04 15.58
CA GLU A 382 23.66 28.24 16.39
C GLU A 382 22.69 27.05 16.22
N ALA A 383 22.15 26.56 17.33
CA ALA A 383 21.13 25.52 17.33
C ALA A 383 19.89 26.03 16.57
N ARG A 384 19.58 25.42 15.43
CA ARG A 384 18.41 25.82 14.62
C ARG A 384 17.16 25.19 15.21
N THR A 385 16.10 25.97 15.34
CA THR A 385 14.82 25.49 15.87
C THR A 385 13.82 25.28 14.74
N VAL A 386 13.26 24.07 14.64
CA VAL A 386 12.17 23.74 13.73
C VAL A 386 10.86 23.92 14.47
N LYS A 387 10.01 24.83 13.97
CA LYS A 387 8.67 25.08 14.50
C LYS A 387 7.67 24.11 13.88
N ALA A 388 7.50 22.92 14.45
CA ALA A 388 6.64 21.89 13.87
C ALA A 388 5.14 22.17 14.11
N ASN A 389 4.79 22.67 15.29
CA ASN A 389 3.45 23.19 15.60
C ASN A 389 3.60 24.53 16.32
N GLU A 390 2.87 25.55 15.88
CA GLU A 390 3.02 26.93 16.36
C GLU A 390 1.78 27.44 17.11
N SER A 391 0.58 27.14 16.64
CA SER A 391 -0.66 27.40 17.39
C SER A 391 -1.78 26.50 16.89
N ILE A 392 -2.03 25.43 17.65
CA ILE A 392 -3.06 24.43 17.34
C ILE A 392 -4.09 24.47 18.47
N SER A 393 -5.34 24.78 18.13
CA SER A 393 -6.46 24.81 19.09
C SER A 393 -7.72 24.23 18.46
N PHE A 394 -8.20 23.10 18.97
CA PHE A 394 -9.48 22.51 18.58
C PHE A 394 -9.97 21.51 19.63
N GLU A 395 -11.22 21.08 19.51
CA GLU A 395 -11.82 20.03 20.33
C GLU A 395 -12.38 18.90 19.45
N ALA A 396 -12.40 17.69 20.00
CA ALA A 396 -13.04 16.52 19.41
C ALA A 396 -14.01 15.88 20.42
N ARG A 397 -15.21 15.56 19.95
CA ARG A 397 -16.34 15.07 20.75
C ARG A 397 -16.52 13.56 20.61
N GLU A 398 -17.22 12.96 21.56
CA GLU A 398 -17.55 11.54 21.52
C GLU A 398 -18.30 11.18 20.23
N SER A 399 -17.93 10.07 19.59
CA SER A 399 -18.48 9.65 18.29
C SER A 399 -18.32 10.67 17.16
N GLU A 400 -17.43 11.65 17.28
CA GLU A 400 -17.10 12.61 16.21
C GLU A 400 -15.85 12.15 15.46
N THR A 401 -15.86 12.30 14.14
CA THR A 401 -14.66 12.20 13.31
C THR A 401 -14.17 13.60 12.95
N VAL A 402 -13.03 13.99 13.52
CA VAL A 402 -12.32 15.22 13.16
C VAL A 402 -11.20 14.85 12.20
N ALA A 403 -11.31 15.29 10.95
CA ALA A 403 -10.27 15.10 9.97
C ALA A 403 -9.23 16.22 10.04
N ILE A 404 -7.96 15.86 9.92
CA ILE A 404 -6.83 16.78 9.92
C ILE A 404 -6.13 16.65 8.57
N VAL A 405 -6.16 17.74 7.79
CA VAL A 405 -5.68 17.76 6.39
C VAL A 405 -4.61 18.83 6.21
N GLY A 406 -3.73 18.61 5.24
CA GLY A 406 -2.67 19.55 4.88
C GLY A 406 -1.53 18.85 4.17
N GLU A 407 -0.62 19.60 3.56
CA GLU A 407 0.58 19.09 2.89
C GLU A 407 1.55 18.43 3.88
N SER A 408 2.48 17.63 3.38
CA SER A 408 3.51 16.96 4.16
C SER A 408 4.37 17.99 4.88
N GLY A 409 4.75 17.66 6.12
CA GLY A 409 5.52 18.57 6.96
C GLY A 409 4.72 19.71 7.61
N CYS A 410 3.40 19.82 7.44
CA CYS A 410 2.61 20.86 8.10
C CYS A 410 2.38 20.65 9.61
N GLY A 411 2.81 19.52 10.18
CA GLY A 411 2.78 19.26 11.63
C GLY A 411 1.74 18.23 12.11
N LYS A 412 1.04 17.52 11.22
CA LYS A 412 -0.01 16.51 11.55
C LYS A 412 0.54 15.33 12.36
N SER A 413 1.58 14.66 11.86
CA SER A 413 2.19 13.52 12.57
C SER A 413 2.92 13.96 13.84
N THR A 414 3.41 15.20 13.92
CA THR A 414 3.95 15.75 15.16
C THR A 414 2.85 15.88 16.22
N LEU A 415 1.69 16.43 15.85
CA LEU A 415 0.52 16.48 16.71
C LEU A 415 0.11 15.08 17.19
N ALA A 416 0.05 14.10 16.29
CA ALA A 416 -0.24 12.70 16.64
C ALA A 416 0.75 12.13 17.67
N LYS A 417 2.06 12.35 17.48
CA LYS A 417 3.10 11.89 18.40
C LYS A 417 2.97 12.53 19.79
N VAL A 418 2.64 13.83 19.85
CA VAL A 418 2.40 14.52 21.12
C VAL A 418 1.16 13.97 21.83
N LEU A 419 0.07 13.72 21.10
CA LEU A 419 -1.14 13.11 21.65
C LEU A 419 -0.88 11.73 22.27
N LEU A 420 0.00 10.93 21.67
CA LEU A 420 0.38 9.60 22.17
C LEU A 420 1.42 9.62 23.28
N GLY A 421 2.10 10.76 23.51
CA GLY A 421 3.20 10.86 24.45
C GLY A 421 4.53 10.31 23.92
N LEU A 422 4.60 9.99 22.62
CA LEU A 422 5.88 9.70 21.95
C LEU A 422 6.78 10.94 21.92
N GLU A 423 6.16 12.11 22.00
CA GLU A 423 6.79 13.42 22.15
C GLU A 423 6.01 14.20 23.22
N THR A 424 6.68 15.15 23.90
CA THR A 424 6.02 16.10 24.80
C THR A 424 5.83 17.46 24.13
N ALA A 425 4.84 18.22 24.57
CA ALA A 425 4.59 19.59 24.10
C ALA A 425 5.70 20.54 24.57
N THR A 426 5.96 21.60 23.78
CA THR A 426 6.80 22.72 24.21
C THR A 426 5.99 23.71 25.05
N SER A 427 4.75 23.97 24.66
CA SER A 427 3.77 24.77 25.43
C SER A 427 2.34 24.43 24.98
N GLY A 428 1.35 24.98 25.69
CA GLY A 428 -0.07 24.70 25.47
C GLY A 428 -0.57 23.53 26.33
N THR A 429 -1.86 23.19 26.19
CA THR A 429 -2.51 22.17 27.01
C THR A 429 -3.25 21.15 26.15
N ILE A 430 -3.24 19.89 26.59
CA ILE A 430 -4.01 18.80 25.96
C ILE A 430 -4.76 18.07 27.07
N ARG A 431 -6.09 18.12 27.03
CA ARG A 431 -6.97 17.46 27.98
C ARG A 431 -7.67 16.27 27.32
N LEU A 432 -7.45 15.08 27.87
CA LEU A 432 -8.17 13.85 27.53
C LEU A 432 -9.16 13.55 28.67
N GLY A 433 -10.44 13.81 28.43
CA GLY A 433 -11.44 13.85 29.49
C GLY A 433 -11.04 14.87 30.56
N ASN A 434 -10.71 14.39 31.77
CA ASN A 434 -10.31 15.23 32.89
C ASN A 434 -8.80 15.27 33.14
N SER A 435 -8.00 14.55 32.34
CA SER A 435 -6.56 14.39 32.54
C SER A 435 -5.76 15.22 31.54
N GLU A 436 -4.74 15.93 32.02
CA GLU A 436 -3.75 16.60 31.17
C GLU A 436 -2.64 15.62 30.78
N ILE A 437 -2.28 15.58 29.50
CA ILE A 437 -1.36 14.56 28.96
C ILE A 437 -0.15 15.13 28.19
N GLN A 438 -0.11 16.44 27.98
CA GLN A 438 0.84 17.11 27.08
C GLN A 438 2.32 16.99 27.51
N ASN A 439 2.57 16.87 28.82
CA ASN A 439 3.91 16.87 29.41
C ASN A 439 4.37 15.48 29.87
N THR A 440 3.54 14.44 29.71
CA THR A 440 3.83 13.09 30.21
C THR A 440 4.23 12.19 29.05
N PRO A 441 5.51 11.76 28.97
CA PRO A 441 5.97 10.78 27.99
C PRO A 441 5.23 9.45 28.10
N ILE A 442 5.21 8.68 27.02
CA ILE A 442 4.44 7.43 26.93
C ILE A 442 4.88 6.40 28.00
N GLU A 443 6.14 6.39 28.39
CA GLU A 443 6.69 5.48 29.40
C GLU A 443 6.17 5.76 30.81
N GLU A 444 5.73 6.99 31.06
CA GLU A 444 5.20 7.46 32.34
C GLU A 444 3.67 7.47 32.39
N ARG A 445 3.00 7.24 31.26
CA ARG A 445 1.54 7.15 31.20
C ARG A 445 1.06 5.83 31.79
N ASP A 446 -0.04 5.88 32.52
CA ASP A 446 -0.70 4.68 33.02
C ASP A 446 -1.38 3.90 31.88
N VAL A 447 -1.68 2.63 32.17
CA VAL A 447 -2.30 1.73 31.18
C VAL A 447 -3.65 2.24 30.72
N ASP A 448 -4.39 2.94 31.58
CA ASP A 448 -5.71 3.49 31.26
C ASP A 448 -5.60 4.66 30.27
N THR A 449 -4.63 5.57 30.44
CA THR A 449 -4.37 6.65 29.48
C THR A 449 -3.87 6.09 28.15
N ILE A 450 -2.93 5.14 28.17
CA ILE A 450 -2.40 4.51 26.95
C ILE A 450 -3.53 3.80 26.21
N SER A 451 -4.34 2.99 26.88
CA SER A 451 -5.46 2.27 26.24
C SER A 451 -6.59 3.20 25.76
N SER A 452 -6.71 4.39 26.35
CA SER A 452 -7.71 5.39 25.95
C SER A 452 -7.38 6.13 24.65
N ILE A 453 -6.10 6.26 24.28
CA ILE A 453 -5.65 6.84 23.00
C ILE A 453 -4.85 5.81 22.22
N GLN A 454 -5.38 5.36 21.10
CA GLN A 454 -4.72 4.38 20.23
C GLN A 454 -4.39 4.98 18.86
N MET A 455 -3.40 4.42 18.19
CA MET A 455 -2.96 4.89 16.87
C MET A 455 -3.02 3.78 15.83
N VAL A 456 -3.53 4.13 14.65
CA VAL A 456 -3.28 3.40 13.41
C VAL A 456 -2.19 4.17 12.68
N PHE A 457 -1.00 3.57 12.56
CA PHE A 457 0.16 4.22 11.95
C PHE A 457 0.08 4.18 10.41
N GLN A 458 0.72 5.17 9.78
CA GLN A 458 0.85 5.30 8.32
C GLN A 458 1.50 4.08 7.67
N ASN A 459 2.64 3.60 8.22
CA ASN A 459 3.34 2.45 7.67
C ASN A 459 3.04 1.17 8.48
N PRO A 460 2.21 0.24 7.97
CA PRO A 460 1.91 -1.00 8.69
C PRO A 460 3.12 -1.92 8.84
N PHE A 461 4.11 -1.82 7.95
CA PHE A 461 5.29 -2.69 7.95
C PHE A 461 6.16 -2.47 9.18
N ASP A 462 6.29 -1.22 9.62
CA ASP A 462 7.14 -0.84 10.75
C ASP A 462 6.47 -1.13 12.10
N THR A 463 5.15 -1.30 12.12
CA THR A 463 4.39 -1.55 13.36
C THR A 463 4.37 -3.01 13.79
N LEU A 464 4.51 -3.95 12.84
CA LEU A 464 4.40 -5.38 13.09
C LEU A 464 5.78 -6.00 13.29
N ASN A 465 5.96 -6.72 14.39
CA ASN A 465 7.19 -7.45 14.63
C ASN A 465 7.29 -8.66 13.66
N PRO A 466 8.29 -8.69 12.76
CA PRO A 466 8.37 -9.71 11.72
C PRO A 466 8.67 -11.12 12.25
N SER A 467 9.08 -11.24 13.51
CA SER A 467 9.43 -12.49 14.18
C SER A 467 8.28 -13.11 14.97
N HIS A 468 7.10 -12.47 15.01
CA HIS A 468 5.94 -12.93 15.77
C HIS A 468 4.72 -13.13 14.87
N SER A 469 3.89 -14.13 15.17
CA SER A 469 2.63 -14.35 14.44
C SER A 469 1.65 -13.21 14.71
N VAL A 470 0.71 -13.01 13.79
CA VAL A 470 -0.35 -12.00 13.92
C VAL A 470 -1.13 -12.15 15.23
N GLY A 471 -1.58 -13.37 15.53
CA GLY A 471 -2.36 -13.66 16.73
C GLY A 471 -1.59 -13.38 18.01
N SER A 472 -0.29 -13.72 18.05
CA SER A 472 0.55 -13.44 19.22
C SER A 472 0.73 -11.94 19.48
N GLN A 473 0.79 -11.12 18.42
CA GLN A 473 0.92 -9.68 18.55
C GLN A 473 -0.37 -9.03 19.05
N ILE A 474 -1.54 -9.50 18.59
CA ILE A 474 -2.84 -9.04 19.10
C ILE A 474 -3.03 -9.45 20.56
N ILE A 475 -2.72 -10.70 20.91
CA ILE A 475 -2.80 -11.19 22.30
C ILE A 475 -1.89 -10.38 23.22
N ARG A 476 -0.66 -10.07 22.80
CA ARG A 476 0.25 -9.22 23.58
C ARG A 476 -0.34 -7.84 23.88
N THR A 477 -1.07 -7.25 22.93
CA THR A 477 -1.78 -5.98 23.16
C THR A 477 -2.89 -6.15 24.21
N LEU A 478 -3.71 -7.21 24.09
CA LEU A 478 -4.75 -7.53 25.07
C LEU A 478 -4.19 -7.72 26.49
N GLU A 479 -3.04 -8.39 26.61
CA GLU A 479 -2.33 -8.57 27.88
C GLU A 479 -1.88 -7.25 28.49
N LYS A 480 -1.30 -6.37 27.67
CA LYS A 480 -0.84 -5.05 28.12
C LYS A 480 -1.99 -4.16 28.59
N PHE A 481 -3.15 -4.27 27.95
CA PHE A 481 -4.35 -3.52 28.34
C PHE A 481 -5.23 -4.25 29.36
N LYS A 482 -4.75 -5.38 29.91
CA LYS A 482 -5.49 -6.16 30.91
C LYS A 482 -6.89 -6.58 30.44
N VAL A 483 -7.05 -6.81 29.14
CA VAL A 483 -8.29 -7.30 28.52
C VAL A 483 -8.26 -8.83 28.52
N GLY A 484 -9.30 -9.46 29.05
CA GLY A 484 -9.41 -10.91 29.21
C GLY A 484 -8.64 -11.44 30.43
N LYS A 485 -9.35 -12.19 31.27
CA LYS A 485 -8.86 -12.78 32.53
C LYS A 485 -8.04 -14.05 32.30
N SER A 486 -8.31 -14.78 31.21
CA SER A 486 -7.63 -16.03 30.85
C SER A 486 -7.05 -15.99 29.43
N GLN A 487 -6.11 -16.90 29.13
CA GLN A 487 -5.57 -17.07 27.78
C GLN A 487 -6.67 -17.44 26.77
N SER A 488 -7.65 -18.25 27.19
CA SER A 488 -8.79 -18.62 26.34
C SER A 488 -9.67 -17.42 26.00
N GLU A 489 -9.95 -16.54 26.97
CA GLU A 489 -10.69 -15.31 26.72
C GLU A 489 -9.94 -14.37 25.76
N ARG A 490 -8.62 -14.23 25.93
CA ARG A 490 -7.79 -13.43 25.01
C ARG A 490 -7.76 -14.00 23.60
N GLN A 491 -7.72 -15.32 23.48
CA GLN A 491 -7.77 -15.98 22.19
C GLN A 491 -9.13 -15.78 21.51
N GLY A 492 -10.23 -15.91 22.25
CA GLY A 492 -11.58 -15.57 21.78
C GLY A 492 -11.65 -14.13 21.27
N ARG A 493 -11.20 -13.17 22.10
CA ARG A 493 -11.16 -11.75 21.72
C ARG A 493 -10.27 -11.47 20.52
N MET A 494 -9.12 -12.14 20.40
CA MET A 494 -8.25 -12.02 19.22
C MET A 494 -8.95 -12.48 17.94
N LEU A 495 -9.71 -13.58 18.00
CA LEU A 495 -10.50 -14.04 16.85
C LEU A 495 -11.62 -13.06 16.50
N GLU A 496 -12.31 -12.51 17.49
CA GLU A 496 -13.30 -11.45 17.27
C GLU A 496 -12.67 -10.22 16.62
N LEU A 497 -11.45 -9.82 17.00
CA LEU A 497 -10.73 -8.71 16.38
C LEU A 497 -10.34 -9.03 14.93
N LEU A 498 -9.97 -10.27 14.61
CA LEU A 498 -9.74 -10.69 13.23
C LEU A 498 -11.03 -10.66 12.40
N ASP A 499 -12.13 -11.14 12.97
CA ASP A 499 -13.46 -11.13 12.33
C ASP A 499 -13.93 -9.69 12.10
N LEU A 500 -13.74 -8.81 13.09
CA LEU A 500 -14.03 -7.38 13.00
C LEU A 500 -13.32 -6.77 11.80
N VAL A 501 -12.01 -7.04 11.64
CA VAL A 501 -11.23 -6.52 10.50
C VAL A 501 -11.38 -7.35 9.22
N LYS A 502 -12.39 -8.24 9.14
CA LYS A 502 -12.70 -9.08 7.98
C LYS A 502 -11.49 -9.90 7.48
N LEU A 503 -10.67 -10.40 8.41
CA LEU A 503 -9.58 -11.32 8.14
C LEU A 503 -9.95 -12.75 8.59
N PRO A 504 -9.72 -13.77 7.75
CA PRO A 504 -9.98 -15.15 8.15
C PRO A 504 -9.19 -15.53 9.40
N ARG A 505 -9.82 -16.25 10.32
CA ARG A 505 -9.20 -16.71 11.58
C ARG A 505 -7.88 -17.47 11.40
N ALA A 506 -7.68 -18.12 10.25
CA ALA A 506 -6.42 -18.76 9.88
C ALA A 506 -5.21 -17.81 9.85
N PHE A 507 -5.44 -16.49 9.79
CA PHE A 507 -4.36 -15.49 9.81
C PHE A 507 -3.70 -15.38 11.18
N ALA A 508 -4.32 -15.87 12.27
CA ALA A 508 -3.75 -15.83 13.61
C ALA A 508 -2.36 -16.47 13.70
N THR A 509 -2.07 -17.50 12.89
CA THR A 509 -0.79 -18.20 12.88
C THR A 509 0.19 -17.69 11.82
N ARG A 510 -0.26 -16.84 10.89
CA ARG A 510 0.60 -16.29 9.83
C ARG A 510 1.60 -15.28 10.38
N MET A 511 2.71 -15.14 9.67
CA MET A 511 3.76 -14.17 9.94
C MET A 511 3.55 -12.91 9.11
N PRO A 512 3.95 -11.71 9.57
CA PRO A 512 3.78 -10.47 8.81
C PRO A 512 4.35 -10.52 7.39
N ARG A 513 5.44 -11.26 7.16
CA ARG A 513 6.06 -11.41 5.84
C ARG A 513 5.18 -12.15 4.81
N GLN A 514 4.18 -12.89 5.27
CA GLN A 514 3.25 -13.65 4.43
C GLN A 514 1.98 -12.86 4.09
N LEU A 515 1.92 -11.58 4.46
CA LEU A 515 0.73 -10.76 4.34
C LEU A 515 0.95 -9.63 3.33
N SER A 516 -0.11 -9.29 2.59
CA SER A 516 -0.14 -8.09 1.75
C SER A 516 -0.15 -6.81 2.61
N GLY A 517 0.16 -5.66 2.00
CA GLY A 517 0.11 -4.36 2.69
C GLY A 517 -1.24 -4.09 3.35
N GLY A 518 -2.34 -4.26 2.61
CA GLY A 518 -3.70 -4.09 3.15
C GLY A 518 -4.09 -5.09 4.23
N GLN A 519 -3.55 -6.32 4.21
CA GLN A 519 -3.74 -7.27 5.32
C GLN A 519 -2.99 -6.82 6.58
N LYS A 520 -1.75 -6.33 6.43
CA LYS A 520 -0.98 -5.76 7.55
C LYS A 520 -1.66 -4.53 8.13
N GLN A 521 -2.22 -3.66 7.29
CA GLN A 521 -2.96 -2.48 7.73
C GLN A 521 -4.17 -2.85 8.57
N ARG A 522 -4.98 -3.82 8.10
CA ARG A 522 -6.12 -4.33 8.87
C ARG A 522 -5.72 -4.92 10.22
N ILE A 523 -4.55 -5.56 10.31
CA ILE A 523 -4.01 -6.02 11.60
C ILE A 523 -3.57 -4.84 12.48
N GLY A 524 -2.98 -3.80 11.90
CA GLY A 524 -2.69 -2.54 12.60
C GLY A 524 -3.95 -1.94 13.22
N VAL A 525 -5.04 -1.89 12.44
CA VAL A 525 -6.37 -1.47 12.91
C VAL A 525 -6.87 -2.38 14.04
N ALA A 526 -6.81 -3.71 13.87
CA ALA A 526 -7.23 -4.68 14.90
C ALA A 526 -6.47 -4.47 16.22
N ARG A 527 -5.18 -4.14 16.16
CA ARG A 527 -4.35 -3.85 17.34
C ARG A 527 -4.73 -2.55 18.01
N ALA A 528 -5.02 -1.49 17.25
CA ALA A 528 -5.48 -0.22 17.79
C ALA A 528 -6.83 -0.36 18.53
N PHE A 529 -7.69 -1.30 18.10
CA PHE A 529 -8.98 -1.57 18.72
C PHE A 529 -8.99 -2.76 19.69
N ALA A 530 -7.83 -3.30 20.03
CA ALA A 530 -7.75 -4.38 21.01
C ALA A 530 -8.17 -3.91 22.42
N GLY A 531 -7.95 -2.64 22.75
CA GLY A 531 -8.43 -1.99 23.96
C GLY A 531 -9.75 -1.23 23.77
N ASN A 532 -10.23 -0.60 24.84
CA ASN A 532 -11.42 0.25 24.80
C ASN A 532 -11.02 1.72 24.52
N ALA A 533 -10.49 1.97 23.32
CA ALA A 533 -10.01 3.30 22.94
C ALA A 533 -11.17 4.32 22.90
N ARG A 534 -10.98 5.43 23.62
CA ARG A 534 -11.88 6.60 23.56
C ARG A 534 -11.56 7.48 22.36
N VAL A 535 -10.27 7.60 22.05
CA VAL A 535 -9.75 8.34 20.90
C VAL A 535 -8.88 7.40 20.06
N VAL A 536 -9.12 7.38 18.76
CA VAL A 536 -8.22 6.73 17.79
C VAL A 536 -7.64 7.78 16.86
N VAL A 537 -6.32 7.85 16.81
CA VAL A 537 -5.55 8.66 15.87
C VAL A 537 -5.23 7.78 14.67
N ALA A 538 -5.91 8.00 13.56
CA ALA A 538 -5.67 7.27 12.33
C ALA A 538 -4.80 8.12 11.42
N ASP A 539 -3.49 7.85 11.40
CA ASP A 539 -2.51 8.58 10.58
C ASP A 539 -2.36 7.93 9.22
N GLU A 540 -3.05 8.49 8.23
CA GLU A 540 -3.17 7.98 6.86
C GLU A 540 -3.51 6.48 6.78
N PRO A 541 -4.61 6.04 7.42
CA PRO A 541 -4.88 4.62 7.61
C PRO A 541 -5.21 3.87 6.31
N VAL A 542 -5.46 4.59 5.22
CA VAL A 542 -5.86 4.06 3.92
C VAL A 542 -4.88 4.42 2.81
N SER A 543 -3.80 5.17 3.08
CA SER A 543 -2.86 5.55 2.04
C SER A 543 -2.12 4.33 1.49
N ALA A 544 -1.79 4.38 0.19
CA ALA A 544 -1.14 3.30 -0.54
C ALA A 544 -1.90 1.94 -0.53
N LEU A 545 -3.22 1.96 -0.30
CA LEU A 545 -4.10 0.80 -0.47
C LEU A 545 -4.91 0.93 -1.75
N ASP A 546 -5.25 -0.20 -2.36
CA ASP A 546 -6.19 -0.21 -3.48
C ASP A 546 -7.58 0.27 -3.05
N VAL A 547 -8.33 0.87 -3.98
CA VAL A 547 -9.66 1.45 -3.73
C VAL A 547 -10.61 0.48 -3.02
N SER A 548 -10.63 -0.81 -3.37
CA SER A 548 -11.48 -1.80 -2.69
C SER A 548 -11.03 -2.09 -1.26
N VAL A 549 -9.73 -2.11 -0.98
CA VAL A 549 -9.21 -2.34 0.37
C VAL A 549 -9.41 -1.09 1.22
N GLN A 550 -9.20 0.09 0.65
CA GLN A 550 -9.51 1.38 1.24
C GLN A 550 -10.99 1.45 1.66
N ALA A 551 -11.94 1.11 0.78
CA ALA A 551 -13.36 1.03 1.13
C ALA A 551 -13.61 0.09 2.32
N ALA A 552 -13.00 -1.10 2.31
CA ALA A 552 -13.17 -2.06 3.40
C ALA A 552 -12.60 -1.55 4.75
N VAL A 553 -11.47 -0.85 4.72
CA VAL A 553 -10.84 -0.26 5.92
C VAL A 553 -11.63 0.95 6.42
N THR A 554 -12.10 1.82 5.52
CA THR A 554 -12.94 2.98 5.88
C THR A 554 -14.24 2.52 6.52
N GLU A 555 -14.93 1.54 5.94
CA GLU A 555 -16.17 1.00 6.51
C GLU A 555 -15.92 0.33 7.87
N LEU A 556 -14.80 -0.38 8.01
CA LEU A 556 -14.37 -0.94 9.29
C LEU A 556 -14.19 0.14 10.36
N LEU A 557 -13.49 1.24 10.04
CA LEU A 557 -13.29 2.35 10.97
C LEU A 557 -14.63 2.99 11.38
N MET A 558 -15.56 3.12 10.44
CA MET A 558 -16.92 3.62 10.71
C MET A 558 -17.73 2.68 11.60
N ASP A 559 -17.74 1.39 11.30
CA ASP A 559 -18.42 0.37 12.11
C ASP A 559 -17.93 0.41 13.55
N VAL A 560 -16.61 0.56 13.74
CA VAL A 560 -16.02 0.63 15.06
C VAL A 560 -16.36 1.94 15.78
N GLN A 561 -16.28 3.07 15.08
CA GLN A 561 -16.68 4.38 15.62
C GLN A 561 -18.14 4.36 16.10
N ARG A 562 -19.06 3.79 15.30
CA ARG A 562 -20.49 3.67 15.64
C ARG A 562 -20.74 2.74 16.82
N ARG A 563 -20.16 1.54 16.82
CA ARG A 563 -20.40 0.52 17.86
C ARG A 563 -19.78 0.88 19.21
N ASN A 564 -18.59 1.49 19.20
CA ASN A 564 -17.82 1.76 20.41
C ASN A 564 -17.90 3.23 20.86
N ARG A 565 -18.64 4.08 20.13
CA ARG A 565 -18.73 5.54 20.36
C ARG A 565 -17.36 6.25 20.37
N THR A 566 -16.37 5.65 19.71
CA THR A 566 -14.98 6.12 19.71
C THR A 566 -14.85 7.43 18.92
N THR A 567 -14.16 8.42 19.48
CA THR A 567 -13.76 9.64 18.77
C THR A 567 -12.61 9.33 17.82
N MET A 568 -12.68 9.82 16.58
CA MET A 568 -11.64 9.56 15.59
C MET A 568 -10.96 10.86 15.16
N LEU A 569 -9.63 10.91 15.32
CA LEU A 569 -8.79 11.90 14.67
C LEU A 569 -8.23 11.29 13.40
N PHE A 570 -8.79 11.69 12.25
CA PHE A 570 -8.46 11.10 10.96
C PHE A 570 -7.49 12.02 10.20
N ILE A 571 -6.21 11.66 10.16
CA ILE A 571 -5.21 12.39 9.38
C ILE A 571 -5.16 11.76 7.99
N SER A 572 -5.38 12.56 6.95
CA SER A 572 -5.30 12.10 5.56
C SER A 572 -4.93 13.24 4.63
N HIS A 573 -4.24 12.91 3.54
CA HIS A 573 -4.08 13.81 2.40
C HIS A 573 -5.18 13.59 1.34
N ASP A 574 -5.85 12.43 1.32
CA ASP A 574 -6.99 12.15 0.44
C ASP A 574 -8.25 12.84 0.96
N LEU A 575 -8.57 13.99 0.36
CA LEU A 575 -9.73 14.81 0.70
C LEU A 575 -11.06 14.21 0.24
N SER A 576 -11.07 13.26 -0.71
CA SER A 576 -12.29 12.55 -1.11
C SER A 576 -12.74 11.61 0.02
N VAL A 577 -11.81 10.92 0.67
CA VAL A 577 -12.10 10.14 1.89
C VAL A 577 -12.49 11.03 3.05
N VAL A 578 -11.80 12.17 3.23
CA VAL A 578 -12.13 13.13 4.29
C VAL A 578 -13.55 13.64 4.14
N ARG A 579 -13.95 14.03 2.92
CA ARG A 579 -15.32 14.48 2.64
C ARG A 579 -16.35 13.42 3.00
N TYR A 580 -16.05 12.16 2.71
CA TYR A 580 -16.95 11.05 2.97
C TYR A 580 -17.07 10.72 4.47
N LEU A 581 -15.97 10.77 5.22
CA LEU A 581 -15.88 10.24 6.59
C LEU A 581 -16.05 11.31 7.68
N ALA A 582 -15.53 12.51 7.46
CA ALA A 582 -15.37 13.51 8.51
C ALA A 582 -16.68 14.23 8.84
N ASP A 583 -16.87 14.52 10.13
CA ASP A 583 -17.94 15.41 10.60
C ASP A 583 -17.42 16.86 10.59
N ARG A 584 -16.14 17.04 10.95
CA ARG A 584 -15.41 18.30 10.91
C ARG A 584 -14.05 18.13 10.29
N VAL A 585 -13.58 19.18 9.63
CA VAL A 585 -12.27 19.23 8.98
C VAL A 585 -11.45 20.37 9.59
N VAL A 586 -10.18 20.08 9.86
CA VAL A 586 -9.16 21.00 10.35
C VAL A 586 -8.04 21.03 9.31
N VAL A 587 -7.85 22.17 8.66
CA VAL A 587 -6.84 22.37 7.63
C VAL A 587 -5.60 22.97 8.28
N MET A 588 -4.46 22.30 8.16
CA MET A 588 -3.18 22.70 8.74
C MET A 588 -2.16 23.11 7.67
N TYR A 589 -1.46 24.22 7.92
CA TYR A 589 -0.35 24.69 7.10
C TYR A 589 0.78 25.28 7.96
N LEU A 590 2.02 24.82 7.78
CA LEU A 590 3.21 25.26 8.54
C LEU A 590 3.00 25.36 10.07
N GLY A 591 2.34 24.39 10.68
CA GLY A 591 2.13 24.34 12.13
C GLY A 591 0.98 25.23 12.64
N TYR A 592 0.19 25.84 11.76
CA TYR A 592 -1.03 26.58 12.07
C TYR A 592 -2.27 25.86 11.57
N ILE A 593 -3.39 25.97 12.29
CA ILE A 593 -4.71 25.71 11.72
C ILE A 593 -5.09 26.94 10.90
N VAL A 594 -5.29 26.76 9.59
CA VAL A 594 -5.63 27.87 8.69
C VAL A 594 -7.12 27.95 8.39
N GLU A 595 -7.82 26.82 8.49
CA GLU A 595 -9.28 26.78 8.37
C GLU A 595 -9.83 25.59 9.16
N GLN A 596 -10.99 25.75 9.78
CA GLN A 596 -11.70 24.64 10.42
C GLN A 596 -13.21 24.85 10.38
N GLY A 597 -13.97 23.78 10.20
CA GLY A 597 -15.42 23.83 10.11
C GLY A 597 -16.02 22.44 9.94
N THR A 598 -17.33 22.37 9.74
CA THR A 598 -17.98 21.14 9.26
C THR A 598 -17.50 20.80 7.85
N THR A 599 -17.67 19.55 7.44
CA THR A 599 -17.29 19.11 6.10
C THR A 599 -17.99 19.94 5.01
N ASP A 600 -19.29 20.21 5.13
CA ASP A 600 -19.99 21.01 4.12
C ASP A 600 -19.49 22.45 4.04
N GLN A 601 -19.22 23.08 5.19
CA GLN A 601 -18.66 24.43 5.27
C GLN A 601 -17.30 24.55 4.58
N ILE A 602 -16.43 23.55 4.73
CA ILE A 602 -15.09 23.57 4.12
C ILE A 602 -15.16 23.34 2.61
N PHE A 603 -16.13 22.56 2.13
CA PHE A 603 -16.24 22.22 0.70
C PHE A 603 -17.16 23.18 -0.09
N ALA A 604 -17.98 24.01 0.57
CA ALA A 604 -18.98 24.85 -0.10
C ALA A 604 -19.29 26.21 0.59
N PRO A 605 -18.53 27.29 0.32
CA PRO A 605 -17.23 27.37 -0.33
C PRO A 605 -16.05 27.35 0.68
N PRO A 606 -14.83 26.95 0.26
CA PRO A 606 -13.64 27.13 1.09
C PRO A 606 -13.29 28.62 1.19
N TYR A 607 -13.07 29.13 2.41
CA TYR A 607 -12.78 30.56 2.59
C TYR A 607 -11.30 30.88 2.75
N HIS A 608 -10.46 29.89 3.06
CA HIS A 608 -9.01 30.12 3.08
C HIS A 608 -8.39 29.78 1.71
N PRO A 609 -7.57 30.67 1.10
CA PRO A 609 -6.88 30.44 -0.18
C PRO A 609 -6.13 29.11 -0.32
N TYR A 610 -5.53 28.65 0.77
CA TYR A 610 -4.85 27.34 0.80
C TYR A 610 -5.85 26.18 0.69
N THR A 611 -6.96 26.23 1.42
CA THR A 611 -8.02 25.22 1.35
C THR A 611 -8.63 25.18 -0.05
N GLU A 612 -8.85 26.35 -0.65
CA GLU A 612 -9.31 26.46 -2.04
C GLU A 612 -8.38 25.71 -3.01
N ALA A 613 -7.07 25.93 -2.88
CA ALA A 613 -6.08 25.25 -3.70
C ALA A 613 -5.98 23.75 -3.42
N LEU A 614 -6.05 23.33 -2.15
CA LEU A 614 -6.10 21.91 -1.78
C LEU A 614 -7.29 21.19 -2.42
N LEU A 615 -8.49 21.76 -2.34
CA LEU A 615 -9.70 21.18 -2.93
C LEU A 615 -9.62 21.12 -4.45
N SER A 616 -8.97 22.09 -5.08
CA SER A 616 -8.79 22.14 -6.54
C SER A 616 -7.83 21.06 -7.06
N ALA A 617 -6.96 20.52 -6.20
CA ALA A 617 -5.99 19.50 -6.57
C ALA A 617 -6.57 18.08 -6.47
N ILE A 618 -7.75 17.89 -5.86
CA ILE A 618 -8.34 16.57 -5.65
C ILE A 618 -8.72 15.92 -6.99
N PRO A 619 -8.23 14.72 -7.31
CA PRO A 619 -8.69 13.96 -8.46
C PRO A 619 -10.05 13.34 -8.16
N ILE A 620 -11.05 13.57 -9.03
CA ILE A 620 -12.43 13.12 -8.82
C ILE A 620 -12.83 12.17 -9.94
N ALA A 621 -13.18 10.93 -9.59
CA ALA A 621 -13.57 9.87 -10.53
C ALA A 621 -15.05 9.98 -10.98
N ASP A 622 -15.50 11.18 -11.36
CA ASP A 622 -16.87 11.43 -11.85
C ASP A 622 -16.84 12.39 -13.05
N THR A 623 -17.37 11.92 -14.18
CA THR A 623 -17.46 12.66 -15.44
C THR A 623 -18.37 13.89 -15.38
N SER A 624 -19.28 13.97 -14.39
CA SER A 624 -20.22 15.07 -14.21
C SER A 624 -19.68 16.22 -13.36
N VAL A 625 -18.55 16.03 -12.68
CA VAL A 625 -17.99 17.03 -11.78
C VAL A 625 -17.18 18.06 -12.56
N VAL A 626 -17.47 19.33 -12.33
CA VAL A 626 -16.69 20.46 -12.83
C VAL A 626 -15.89 21.05 -11.68
N LYS A 627 -14.56 21.02 -11.82
CA LYS A 627 -13.58 21.46 -10.83
C LYS A 627 -12.82 22.68 -11.34
N LYS A 628 -12.65 23.70 -10.50
CA LYS A 628 -11.69 24.79 -10.79
C LYS A 628 -10.27 24.26 -10.70
N HIS A 629 -9.42 24.60 -11.64
CA HIS A 629 -8.02 24.19 -11.64
C HIS A 629 -7.15 25.30 -11.04
N ILE A 630 -6.54 25.06 -9.88
CA ILE A 630 -5.64 26.02 -9.22
C ILE A 630 -4.31 25.32 -8.94
N VAL A 631 -3.26 25.79 -9.61
CA VAL A 631 -1.91 25.28 -9.42
C VAL A 631 -1.20 26.17 -8.42
N LEU A 632 -0.73 25.59 -7.32
CA LEU A 632 0.14 26.30 -6.38
C LEU A 632 1.55 26.38 -6.97
N GLU A 633 2.06 27.59 -7.11
CA GLU A 633 3.44 27.84 -7.50
C GLU A 633 4.35 27.93 -6.27
N GLY A 634 5.61 27.53 -6.45
CA GLY A 634 6.64 27.57 -5.40
C GLY A 634 6.58 26.40 -4.40
N ASP A 635 7.73 26.16 -3.76
CA ASP A 635 7.88 25.12 -2.73
C ASP A 635 7.28 25.57 -1.39
N ILE A 636 6.92 24.60 -0.55
CA ILE A 636 6.53 24.84 0.83
C ILE A 636 7.69 25.50 1.58
N PRO A 637 7.48 26.65 2.24
CA PRO A 637 8.53 27.28 3.04
C PRO A 637 9.07 26.35 4.13
N SER A 638 10.34 26.51 4.48
CA SER A 638 10.93 25.69 5.54
C SER A 638 10.35 26.06 6.90
N ALA A 639 9.94 25.07 7.69
CA ALA A 639 9.56 25.25 9.10
C ALA A 639 10.71 25.75 10.00
N MET A 640 11.96 25.77 9.50
CA MET A 640 13.10 26.40 10.16
C MET A 640 13.15 27.92 9.95
N ASN A 641 12.56 28.42 8.87
CA ASN A 641 12.52 29.83 8.53
C ASN A 641 11.13 30.18 7.95
N PRO A 642 10.07 30.09 8.77
CA PRO A 642 8.72 30.39 8.31
C PRO A 642 8.59 31.88 7.96
N PRO A 643 7.65 32.25 7.07
CA PRO A 643 7.33 33.65 6.81
C PRO A 643 6.98 34.42 8.09
N SER A 644 7.36 35.71 8.16
CA SER A 644 7.14 36.57 9.33
C SER A 644 5.66 36.91 9.60
N GLY A 645 4.86 37.04 8.53
CA GLY A 645 3.43 37.34 8.60
C GLY A 645 2.55 36.10 8.43
N CYS A 646 1.60 36.16 7.50
CA CYS A 646 0.76 35.02 7.14
C CYS A 646 1.63 33.85 6.64
N PRO A 647 1.47 32.63 7.19
CA PRO A 647 2.31 31.49 6.84
C PRO A 647 2.20 31.12 5.36
N PHE A 648 1.03 31.35 4.74
CA PHE A 648 0.76 31.00 3.34
C PHE A 648 1.12 32.11 2.32
N GLN A 649 1.61 33.27 2.77
CA GLN A 649 1.74 34.47 1.92
C GLN A 649 2.61 34.28 0.67
N THR A 650 3.62 33.41 0.70
CA THR A 650 4.53 33.18 -0.42
C THR A 650 3.88 32.41 -1.58
N ARG A 651 2.76 31.75 -1.34
CA ARG A 651 2.03 30.90 -2.32
C ARG A 651 0.58 31.33 -2.50
N CYS A 652 0.17 32.42 -1.85
CA CYS A 652 -1.20 32.91 -1.85
C CYS A 652 -1.47 33.78 -3.08
N ARG A 653 -2.30 33.30 -4.00
CA ARG A 653 -2.76 34.07 -5.19
C ARG A 653 -3.60 35.29 -4.85
N TRP A 654 -4.24 35.28 -3.67
CA TRP A 654 -5.10 36.34 -3.17
C TRP A 654 -4.32 37.43 -2.42
N LYS A 655 -3.00 37.30 -2.27
CA LYS A 655 -2.16 38.23 -1.50
C LYS A 655 -2.31 39.68 -1.96
N SER A 656 -2.44 39.92 -3.26
CA SER A 656 -2.60 41.27 -3.84
C SER A 656 -3.92 41.95 -3.49
N ARG A 657 -4.92 41.20 -2.99
CA ARG A 657 -6.20 41.71 -2.52
C ARG A 657 -6.18 42.14 -1.05
N VAL A 658 -5.12 41.81 -0.31
CA VAL A 658 -4.98 42.19 1.10
C VAL A 658 -4.25 43.54 1.18
N PRO A 659 -4.84 44.56 1.83
CA PRO A 659 -4.22 45.88 1.94
C PRO A 659 -2.98 45.88 2.87
N ASP A 660 -2.20 46.95 2.77
CA ASP A 660 -1.12 47.32 3.71
C ASP A 660 -0.02 46.28 3.94
N ASN A 661 0.18 45.34 3.01
CA ASN A 661 1.15 44.25 3.14
C ASN A 661 0.99 43.46 4.46
N LEU A 662 -0.22 43.38 5.01
CA LEU A 662 -0.50 42.69 6.27
C LEU A 662 -0.08 41.22 6.21
N CYS A 663 -0.27 40.56 5.06
CA CYS A 663 0.17 39.18 4.84
C CYS A 663 1.68 38.97 5.00
N GLU A 664 2.53 39.98 4.76
CA GLU A 664 3.99 39.84 4.89
C GLU A 664 4.48 40.16 6.31
N THR A 665 3.76 41.02 7.01
CA THR A 665 4.20 41.65 8.25
C THR A 665 3.57 41.06 9.50
N GLN A 666 2.33 40.54 9.42
CA GLN A 666 1.56 40.10 10.58
C GLN A 666 0.80 38.79 10.33
N VAL A 667 0.75 37.93 11.35
CA VAL A 667 -0.07 36.71 11.33
C VAL A 667 -1.54 37.11 11.44
N PRO A 668 -2.42 36.61 10.55
CA PRO A 668 -3.85 36.93 10.62
C PRO A 668 -4.49 36.38 11.90
N PRO A 669 -5.46 37.10 12.51
CA PRO A 669 -6.28 36.54 13.58
C PRO A 669 -7.27 35.50 13.02
N PHE A 670 -7.76 34.60 13.88
CA PHE A 670 -8.88 33.74 13.52
C PHE A 670 -10.16 34.56 13.37
N ARG A 671 -10.78 34.49 12.19
CA ARG A 671 -12.12 35.04 11.94
C ARG A 671 -13.15 33.92 12.04
N GLU A 672 -14.23 34.18 12.78
CA GLU A 672 -15.41 33.31 12.84
C GLU A 672 -16.36 33.68 11.69
N LEU A 673 -16.66 32.72 10.83
CA LEU A 673 -17.53 32.87 9.65
C LEU A 673 -18.96 32.37 9.91
N GLY A 674 -19.23 31.91 11.13
CA GLY A 674 -20.53 31.42 11.59
C GLY A 674 -20.55 29.91 11.86
N ASN A 675 -21.38 29.48 12.81
CA ASN A 675 -21.60 28.07 13.17
C ASN A 675 -20.31 27.26 13.44
N GLY A 676 -19.28 27.86 14.03
CA GLY A 676 -18.02 27.19 14.35
C GLY A 676 -16.99 27.17 13.22
N HIS A 677 -17.29 27.75 12.05
CA HIS A 677 -16.36 27.87 10.92
C HIS A 677 -15.38 29.00 11.19
N ARG A 678 -14.09 28.69 11.15
CA ARG A 678 -13.01 29.66 11.35
C ARG A 678 -12.01 29.64 10.21
N SER A 679 -11.49 30.81 9.86
CA SER A 679 -10.42 30.98 8.86
C SER A 679 -9.35 31.94 9.38
N LEU A 680 -8.08 31.61 9.11
CA LEU A 680 -6.90 32.39 9.46
C LEU A 680 -6.47 33.24 8.25
N CYS A 681 -7.28 34.24 7.87
CA CYS A 681 -7.06 35.02 6.66
C CYS A 681 -7.32 36.52 6.87
N TRP A 682 -6.57 37.36 6.15
CA TRP A 682 -6.74 38.81 6.11
C TRP A 682 -7.74 39.30 5.06
N LEU A 683 -8.23 38.43 4.17
CA LEU A 683 -9.26 38.82 3.18
C LEU A 683 -10.45 39.45 3.90
N ASP A 684 -11.03 40.51 3.33
CA ASP A 684 -12.21 41.17 3.89
C ASP A 684 -13.49 40.37 3.61
N GLU A 685 -14.62 40.83 4.14
CA GLU A 685 -15.91 40.12 3.97
C GLU A 685 -16.41 40.16 2.52
N GLU A 686 -16.09 41.20 1.74
CA GLU A 686 -16.51 41.33 0.34
C GLU A 686 -15.79 40.30 -0.55
N GLU A 687 -14.47 40.16 -0.40
CA GLU A 687 -13.68 39.16 -1.12
C GLU A 687 -14.07 37.74 -0.69
N LEU A 688 -14.30 37.49 0.61
CA LEU A 688 -14.79 36.19 1.09
C LEU A 688 -16.18 35.85 0.52
N ALA A 689 -17.09 36.82 0.43
CA ALA A 689 -18.42 36.63 -0.17
C ALA A 689 -18.37 36.34 -1.68
N SER A 690 -17.29 36.76 -2.36
CA SER A 690 -17.07 36.48 -3.78
C SER A 690 -16.53 35.07 -4.05
N MET A 691 -16.08 34.34 -3.01
CA MET A 691 -15.53 33.00 -3.17
C MET A 691 -16.63 32.01 -3.52
N GLU A 692 -16.39 31.21 -4.56
CA GLU A 692 -17.34 30.21 -5.05
C GLU A 692 -16.82 28.79 -4.75
N PRO A 693 -17.70 27.78 -4.70
CA PRO A 693 -17.29 26.39 -4.58
C PRO A 693 -16.30 25.97 -5.66
N VAL A 694 -15.24 25.27 -5.25
CA VAL A 694 -14.19 24.74 -6.15
C VAL A 694 -14.69 23.55 -6.96
N ILE A 695 -15.57 22.75 -6.34
CA ILE A 695 -16.14 21.52 -6.91
C ILE A 695 -17.63 21.76 -7.09
N THR A 696 -18.12 21.66 -8.32
CA THR A 696 -19.53 21.80 -8.67
C THR A 696 -20.00 20.58 -9.44
N LEU A 697 -21.25 20.18 -9.26
CA LEU A 697 -21.87 19.14 -10.06
C LEU A 697 -22.40 19.81 -11.34
N GLY A 698 -21.87 19.41 -12.50
CA GLY A 698 -22.48 19.76 -13.78
C GLY A 698 -23.88 19.14 -13.84
N ARG A 699 -24.86 19.89 -14.34
CA ARG A 699 -26.21 19.36 -14.63
C ARG A 699 -26.06 18.17 -15.59
N LYS A 700 -26.08 16.94 -15.08
CA LYS A 700 -26.45 15.77 -15.89
C LYS A 700 -27.89 16.02 -16.31
N ASP A 701 -28.11 16.12 -17.62
CA ASP A 701 -29.40 16.39 -18.24
C ASP A 701 -30.56 15.75 -17.49
N GLU A 702 -31.64 16.52 -17.33
CA GLU A 702 -32.98 16.14 -16.86
C GLU A 702 -33.64 14.99 -17.69
N ALA A 703 -32.86 14.27 -18.50
CA ALA A 703 -33.28 13.14 -19.32
C ALA A 703 -33.39 11.81 -18.56
N VAL A 704 -32.93 11.73 -17.30
CA VAL A 704 -33.05 10.50 -16.46
C VAL A 704 -34.23 10.56 -15.48
N GLU A 705 -34.81 11.75 -15.23
CA GLU A 705 -35.93 11.93 -14.28
C GLU A 705 -37.34 11.81 -14.89
N ARG A 706 -37.46 11.53 -16.19
CA ARG A 706 -38.75 11.09 -16.76
C ARG A 706 -38.78 9.57 -16.84
N ALA A 707 -39.17 8.95 -15.73
CA ALA A 707 -39.70 7.61 -15.74
C ALA A 707 -40.81 7.53 -16.81
N PRO A 708 -40.75 6.62 -17.81
CA PRO A 708 -41.91 6.37 -18.63
C PRO A 708 -42.95 5.70 -17.73
N GLU A 709 -44.15 6.28 -17.67
CA GLU A 709 -45.31 5.62 -17.08
C GLU A 709 -45.41 4.19 -17.61
N VAL A 710 -45.24 3.22 -16.73
CA VAL A 710 -45.45 1.81 -17.03
C VAL A 710 -46.95 1.61 -17.24
N THR A 711 -47.38 1.72 -18.49
CA THR A 711 -48.66 1.16 -18.91
C THR A 711 -48.51 -0.37 -18.95
N PRO A 712 -49.35 -1.13 -18.22
CA PRO A 712 -49.24 -2.58 -18.21
C PRO A 712 -49.56 -3.13 -19.61
N ARG A 713 -48.54 -3.66 -20.30
CA ARG A 713 -48.72 -4.35 -21.58
C ARG A 713 -49.46 -5.66 -21.36
N LYS A 714 -50.61 -5.81 -22.03
CA LYS A 714 -51.33 -7.08 -22.23
C LYS A 714 -50.39 -8.17 -22.77
N PRO A 715 -50.55 -9.44 -22.35
CA PRO A 715 -49.79 -10.54 -22.92
C PRO A 715 -50.21 -10.79 -24.38
N ALA A 716 -49.22 -10.89 -25.28
CA ALA A 716 -49.40 -11.25 -26.68
C ALA A 716 -49.37 -12.79 -26.86
N PRO A 717 -49.97 -13.34 -27.95
CA PRO A 717 -50.52 -14.68 -27.98
C PRO A 717 -49.49 -15.78 -28.27
N SER A 718 -49.78 -16.98 -27.76
CA SER A 718 -49.04 -18.23 -27.96
C SER A 718 -48.98 -18.66 -29.44
N ALA A 719 -47.78 -19.05 -29.88
CA ALA A 719 -47.52 -19.67 -31.19
C ALA A 719 -48.11 -21.10 -31.30
N PRO A 720 -48.40 -21.61 -32.51
CA PRO A 720 -49.22 -22.79 -32.72
C PRO A 720 -48.44 -24.11 -32.62
N ALA A 721 -49.11 -25.14 -32.12
CA ALA A 721 -48.62 -26.51 -31.99
C ALA A 721 -48.63 -27.26 -33.34
N ALA A 722 -47.59 -28.07 -33.58
CA ALA A 722 -47.54 -29.05 -34.66
C ALA A 722 -47.60 -30.49 -34.11
N LYS A 723 -48.78 -31.09 -34.32
CA LYS A 723 -49.17 -32.51 -34.53
C LYS A 723 -48.35 -33.67 -33.92
N GLU A 724 -49.05 -34.43 -33.07
CA GLU A 724 -48.80 -35.83 -32.67
C GLU A 724 -48.92 -36.84 -33.84
N PRO A 725 -48.44 -38.08 -33.62
CA PRO A 725 -49.16 -39.28 -34.04
C PRO A 725 -49.68 -40.13 -32.84
N ALA A 726 -50.95 -40.54 -32.98
CA ALA A 726 -51.75 -41.50 -32.17
C ALA A 726 -51.22 -42.96 -32.26
N ALA A 727 -51.61 -43.98 -31.47
CA ALA A 727 -52.38 -44.25 -30.24
C ALA A 727 -52.06 -45.74 -29.85
N ALA A 728 -52.19 -46.24 -28.61
CA ALA A 728 -53.39 -46.87 -28.01
C ALA A 728 -53.01 -47.60 -26.66
N PRO A 729 -53.90 -48.23 -25.84
CA PRO A 729 -54.47 -47.56 -24.65
C PRO A 729 -54.56 -48.38 -23.32
N ALA A 730 -54.85 -47.63 -22.23
CA ALA A 730 -55.73 -47.88 -21.07
C ALA A 730 -55.37 -48.84 -19.90
N ARG A 731 -55.40 -48.29 -18.65
CA ARG A 731 -56.48 -48.54 -17.65
C ARG A 731 -56.50 -47.54 -16.48
N LYS A 732 -57.74 -47.31 -16.00
CA LYS A 732 -58.32 -46.34 -15.02
C LYS A 732 -57.82 -46.56 -13.57
N ALA A 733 -58.01 -45.72 -12.54
CA ALA A 733 -59.10 -44.80 -12.14
C ALA A 733 -58.59 -43.80 -11.05
N ARG A 734 -58.92 -42.48 -11.07
CA ARG A 734 -60.06 -41.77 -10.39
C ARG A 734 -59.97 -41.79 -8.84
N ALA A 735 -60.14 -40.75 -8.01
CA ALA A 735 -60.48 -39.30 -8.04
C ALA A 735 -60.15 -38.76 -6.61
N LEU A 736 -59.56 -37.57 -6.38
CA LEU A 736 -60.19 -36.23 -6.22
C LEU A 736 -61.21 -36.12 -5.03
N PRO A 737 -61.51 -34.92 -4.48
CA PRO A 737 -60.63 -33.84 -3.94
C PRO A 737 -61.31 -32.99 -2.81
N ARG A 738 -60.70 -31.81 -2.54
CA ARG A 738 -61.26 -30.52 -2.07
C ARG A 738 -61.43 -30.33 -0.55
N ALA A 739 -61.31 -29.12 0.02
CA ALA A 739 -60.80 -27.81 -0.40
C ALA A 739 -60.92 -26.84 0.80
N SER A 740 -60.14 -25.73 0.75
CA SER A 740 -60.53 -24.33 1.03
C SER A 740 -61.20 -23.98 2.37
N SER A 741 -60.95 -22.87 3.07
CA SER A 741 -60.24 -21.61 2.82
C SER A 741 -60.70 -20.63 3.93
N LEU A 742 -60.02 -19.47 4.02
CA LEU A 742 -60.47 -18.20 4.65
C LEU A 742 -60.46 -18.19 6.18
N ASP A 743 -60.28 -17.08 6.90
CA ASP A 743 -59.65 -15.75 6.78
C ASP A 743 -59.94 -15.11 8.17
N GLU A 744 -59.56 -13.83 8.36
CA GLU A 744 -59.89 -12.92 9.49
C GLU A 744 -58.84 -12.91 10.61
N ASP A 745 -58.01 -11.84 10.68
CA ASP A 745 -58.26 -10.57 11.39
C ASP A 745 -58.36 -10.79 12.91
N GLY A 746 -57.68 -10.09 13.81
CA GLY A 746 -56.94 -8.83 13.78
C GLY A 746 -56.80 -8.38 15.25
N THR A 747 -56.10 -7.26 15.47
CA THR A 747 -55.99 -6.48 16.73
C THR A 747 -55.23 -7.13 17.91
N GLN A 748 -53.99 -6.73 18.19
CA GLN A 748 -53.50 -5.47 18.78
C GLN A 748 -53.70 -5.34 20.31
N ALA A 749 -52.56 -5.02 20.94
CA ALA A 749 -52.40 -4.18 22.14
C ALA A 749 -52.87 -4.80 23.48
N GLU A 750 -52.28 -4.58 24.64
CA GLU A 750 -51.17 -3.76 25.14
C GLU A 750 -51.05 -4.20 26.62
N GLU A 751 -49.84 -4.52 27.09
CA GLU A 751 -49.11 -3.74 28.11
C GLU A 751 -49.42 -3.98 29.60
N ALA A 752 -48.34 -3.79 30.35
CA ALA A 752 -48.23 -3.37 31.75
C ALA A 752 -48.46 -4.46 32.82
N ALA A 753 -47.45 -4.92 33.58
CA ALA A 753 -46.48 -4.25 34.46
C ALA A 753 -46.81 -4.51 35.95
N ALA A 754 -45.77 -4.30 36.78
CA ALA A 754 -45.69 -4.34 38.25
C ALA A 754 -45.15 -5.67 38.83
N GLN A 755 -43.86 -5.77 39.20
CA GLN A 755 -43.17 -5.18 40.37
C GLN A 755 -43.72 -5.62 41.74
N SER A 756 -42.95 -6.44 42.46
CA SER A 756 -42.60 -6.33 43.89
C SER A 756 -41.89 -7.63 44.30
N ARG A 757 -40.58 -7.66 44.59
CA ARG A 757 -39.83 -7.21 45.77
C ARG A 757 -39.96 -8.12 47.00
N GLU A 758 -38.78 -8.30 47.62
CA GLU A 758 -38.47 -8.82 48.96
C GLU A 758 -38.42 -10.34 49.14
N THR A 759 -37.54 -10.96 49.93
CA THR A 759 -36.23 -10.72 50.59
C THR A 759 -35.90 -12.09 51.23
N GLY A 760 -34.65 -12.37 51.60
CA GLY A 760 -34.37 -13.37 52.66
C GLY A 760 -33.20 -14.32 52.40
N ALA A 761 -32.19 -14.22 53.26
CA ALA A 761 -30.86 -14.84 53.17
C ALA A 761 -30.74 -16.21 53.87
N GLY A 762 -29.81 -17.03 53.35
CA GLY A 762 -28.75 -17.75 54.09
C GLY A 762 -29.06 -18.99 54.94
N SER A 763 -28.38 -20.12 54.66
CA SER A 763 -27.54 -20.86 55.63
C SER A 763 -26.68 -21.94 54.94
N ALA A 764 -25.72 -22.52 55.68
CA ALA A 764 -24.44 -23.08 55.23
C ALA A 764 -24.29 -24.63 55.31
N ILE A 765 -23.09 -25.08 54.89
CA ILE A 765 -22.42 -26.41 54.75
C ILE A 765 -22.45 -27.33 56.02
N PRO A 766 -22.08 -28.65 55.95
CA PRO A 766 -20.68 -29.19 55.92
C PRO A 766 -20.52 -30.48 55.02
N GLY A 767 -19.39 -31.13 54.69
CA GLY A 767 -17.98 -31.15 55.12
C GLY A 767 -17.18 -32.28 54.37
N GLU A 768 -15.88 -32.40 54.70
CA GLU A 768 -14.69 -32.92 53.96
C GLU A 768 -14.43 -34.45 53.87
N SER A 769 -13.56 -34.90 52.94
CA SER A 769 -12.18 -35.42 53.24
C SER A 769 -11.45 -36.11 52.07
N SER A 770 -10.13 -35.89 51.97
CA SER A 770 -9.11 -36.63 51.16
C SER A 770 -8.17 -37.41 52.11
N PRO A 771 -7.30 -38.38 51.70
CA PRO A 771 -5.96 -38.04 51.14
C PRO A 771 -5.16 -39.11 50.29
N LYS A 772 -4.23 -38.60 49.45
CA LYS A 772 -2.80 -38.99 49.19
C LYS A 772 -2.34 -40.32 48.48
N ARG A 773 -1.52 -40.09 47.41
CA ARG A 773 -0.10 -40.52 47.10
C ARG A 773 0.24 -41.53 45.96
N ARG A 774 1.00 -41.01 44.97
CA ARG A 774 2.20 -41.48 44.18
C ARG A 774 2.38 -42.96 43.74
N ALA A 775 2.67 -43.23 42.45
CA ALA A 775 4.01 -43.48 41.85
C ALA A 775 4.00 -44.21 40.46
N GLN A 776 4.97 -43.83 39.59
CA GLN A 776 5.79 -44.60 38.61
C GLN A 776 5.30 -45.24 37.28
N GLU A 777 5.94 -44.74 36.19
CA GLU A 777 6.74 -45.39 35.11
C GLU A 777 6.18 -46.35 34.01
N VAL A 778 6.29 -45.86 32.75
CA VAL A 778 7.07 -46.31 31.54
C VAL A 778 7.19 -47.81 31.13
N GLY A 779 7.00 -48.06 29.80
CA GLY A 779 7.66 -49.12 28.97
C GLY A 779 6.68 -49.88 28.04
N SER A 780 6.73 -49.92 26.70
CA SER A 780 7.75 -50.26 25.65
C SER A 780 7.67 -51.72 25.13
N GLY A 781 7.89 -51.91 23.80
CA GLY A 781 8.10 -53.21 23.09
C GLY A 781 7.16 -53.41 21.87
N ARG A 782 7.49 -53.40 20.56
CA ARG A 782 8.58 -53.84 19.63
C ARG A 782 8.55 -55.32 19.15
N GLN A 783 8.50 -55.45 17.79
CA GLN A 783 9.25 -56.34 16.85
C GLN A 783 8.74 -57.73 16.37
N GLY A 784 8.77 -57.88 15.02
CA GLY A 784 9.41 -58.95 14.22
C GLY A 784 8.51 -60.06 13.62
N VAL A 785 8.74 -60.75 12.47
CA VAL A 785 9.66 -60.78 11.29
C VAL A 785 9.02 -61.74 10.23
N ASP A 786 9.35 -61.56 8.93
CA ASP A 786 9.23 -62.37 7.66
C ASP A 786 9.42 -63.92 7.71
N PRO A 787 9.29 -64.79 6.63
CA PRO A 787 9.50 -64.58 5.16
C PRO A 787 8.69 -65.44 4.09
N ASN A 788 8.96 -65.12 2.79
CA ASN A 788 9.03 -65.95 1.53
C ASN A 788 7.80 -66.22 0.62
N VAL A 789 7.88 -65.80 -0.68
CA VAL A 789 7.98 -66.61 -1.95
C VAL A 789 8.11 -65.68 -3.20
N VAL A 790 8.93 -66.06 -4.20
CA VAL A 790 9.18 -65.47 -5.56
C VAL A 790 9.16 -66.65 -6.59
N PRO A 791 9.41 -66.56 -7.94
CA PRO A 791 9.25 -65.54 -9.03
C PRO A 791 8.61 -66.11 -10.35
N GLY A 792 8.51 -65.28 -11.41
CA GLY A 792 8.43 -65.71 -12.82
C GLY A 792 8.63 -64.58 -13.85
N GLU A 793 9.67 -64.68 -14.68
CA GLU A 793 10.23 -63.71 -15.65
C GLU A 793 9.66 -63.83 -17.09
N ALA A 794 9.80 -62.77 -17.91
CA ALA A 794 10.32 -62.84 -19.31
C ALA A 794 10.46 -61.44 -19.99
N GLU A 795 11.66 -61.19 -20.54
CA GLU A 795 12.09 -60.12 -21.49
C GLU A 795 12.35 -60.78 -22.88
N PRO A 796 12.94 -60.20 -23.98
CA PRO A 796 13.47 -58.83 -24.25
C PRO A 796 13.26 -58.27 -25.71
N THR A 797 13.80 -57.05 -25.95
CA THR A 797 14.64 -56.59 -27.10
C THR A 797 14.20 -55.31 -27.87
N ALA A 798 14.99 -54.22 -27.72
CA ALA A 798 15.74 -53.52 -28.80
C ALA A 798 16.23 -52.09 -28.38
N LYS A 799 17.52 -51.79 -28.67
CA LYS A 799 18.26 -50.50 -28.66
C LYS A 799 18.98 -50.38 -30.03
N PRO A 800 19.72 -49.29 -30.43
CA PRO A 800 20.12 -48.01 -29.79
C PRO A 800 19.75 -46.76 -30.66
N ALA A 801 20.04 -45.48 -30.43
CA ALA A 801 21.16 -44.66 -29.91
C ALA A 801 20.59 -43.25 -29.50
N GLY A 802 21.21 -42.28 -28.83
CA GLY A 802 22.52 -41.99 -28.27
C GLY A 802 22.39 -40.69 -27.43
N LYS A 803 23.20 -40.53 -26.37
CA LYS A 803 23.20 -39.41 -25.39
C LYS A 803 23.82 -38.11 -25.95
N PRO A 804 23.64 -36.94 -25.30
CA PRO A 804 24.54 -36.54 -24.19
C PRO A 804 23.82 -36.07 -22.92
N ALA A 805 24.60 -35.99 -21.84
CA ALA A 805 24.23 -35.96 -20.43
C ALA A 805 23.88 -34.57 -19.88
N VAL A 806 22.99 -34.56 -18.88
CA VAL A 806 22.87 -33.52 -17.84
C VAL A 806 22.65 -34.23 -16.51
N ALA A 807 23.40 -33.81 -15.49
CA ALA A 807 23.41 -34.37 -14.15
C ALA A 807 22.12 -34.03 -13.38
N GLU A 808 21.57 -35.04 -12.70
CA GLU A 808 20.47 -34.93 -11.73
C GLU A 808 21.04 -34.56 -10.35
N GLU A 809 20.50 -33.51 -9.73
CA GLU A 809 20.61 -33.26 -8.29
C GLU A 809 19.21 -33.39 -7.69
N GLU A 810 19.04 -34.35 -6.78
CA GLU A 810 17.86 -34.54 -5.93
C GLU A 810 18.06 -33.92 -4.52
N PRO A 811 16.98 -33.69 -3.75
CA PRO A 811 16.79 -32.50 -2.92
C PRO A 811 17.24 -32.66 -1.45
N ILE A 812 17.69 -31.55 -0.84
CA ILE A 812 18.09 -31.50 0.57
C ILE A 812 17.00 -30.84 1.43
N HIS A 813 16.43 -31.62 2.36
CA HIS A 813 15.61 -31.19 3.49
C HIS A 813 16.45 -30.45 4.54
N PRO A 814 15.98 -29.37 5.19
CA PRO A 814 16.70 -28.72 6.29
C PRO A 814 16.16 -29.13 7.67
N TYR A 815 17.11 -29.25 8.62
CA TYR A 815 16.98 -29.42 10.08
C TYR A 815 16.88 -30.85 10.62
N ALA A 816 18.05 -31.42 10.91
CA ALA A 816 18.25 -32.39 11.99
C ALA A 816 19.59 -32.12 12.69
N GLU A 817 19.69 -32.64 13.90
CA GLU A 817 20.53 -32.25 15.04
C GLU A 817 22.05 -32.49 14.87
N ALA A 818 22.81 -32.00 15.85
CA ALA A 818 24.27 -31.94 15.84
C ALA A 818 24.99 -33.29 16.05
N SER A 819 26.16 -33.39 15.38
CA SER A 819 27.36 -34.25 15.57
C SER A 819 27.51 -35.50 14.69
N PRO A 820 28.75 -35.99 14.43
CA PRO A 820 30.03 -35.29 14.18
C PRO A 820 30.77 -35.84 12.91
N ALA A 821 31.95 -35.27 12.61
CA ALA A 821 32.95 -35.71 11.62
C ALA A 821 32.66 -35.42 10.13
N VAL A 822 33.13 -34.25 9.67
CA VAL A 822 33.45 -34.05 8.25
C VAL A 822 34.81 -34.70 8.00
N GLY A 823 34.82 -35.77 7.21
CA GLY A 823 36.03 -36.34 6.65
C GLY A 823 36.70 -35.31 5.73
N VAL A 824 37.96 -35.00 6.02
CA VAL A 824 38.81 -34.17 5.17
C VAL A 824 39.40 -35.08 4.10
N THR A 825 39.06 -34.84 2.83
CA THR A 825 39.71 -35.48 1.69
C THR A 825 40.26 -34.38 0.76
N ALA A 826 41.58 -34.46 0.50
CA ALA A 826 42.45 -33.66 -0.37
C ALA A 826 43.32 -32.56 0.30
N ASP A 827 44.64 -32.70 0.05
CA ASP A 827 45.84 -31.90 0.36
C ASP A 827 46.24 -31.70 1.83
N ASP A 828 46.91 -32.72 2.38
CA ASP A 828 47.42 -32.84 3.76
C ASP A 828 48.91 -32.42 3.91
N GLU A 829 49.55 -31.84 2.89
CA GLU A 829 51.00 -31.53 2.93
C GLU A 829 51.35 -30.24 3.71
N ASN A 830 50.36 -29.40 4.09
CA ASN A 830 50.60 -28.13 4.80
C ASN A 830 49.62 -27.86 5.96
N ARG A 831 49.01 -28.92 6.52
CA ARG A 831 48.10 -28.79 7.65
C ARG A 831 48.86 -28.43 8.94
N PRO A 832 48.48 -27.38 9.68
CA PRO A 832 48.99 -27.13 11.03
C PRO A 832 48.72 -28.36 11.91
N ALA A 833 49.73 -28.85 12.62
CA ALA A 833 49.62 -30.07 13.41
C ALA A 833 48.36 -30.06 14.30
N GLY A 834 47.46 -31.02 14.08
CA GLY A 834 46.20 -31.13 14.80
C GLY A 834 46.43 -31.31 16.30
N MET A 835 46.33 -30.23 17.06
CA MET A 835 46.32 -30.29 18.52
C MET A 835 44.94 -30.72 19.02
N LYS A 836 44.92 -31.57 20.05
CA LYS A 836 43.69 -31.94 20.77
C LYS A 836 42.93 -30.67 21.19
N ARG A 837 41.60 -30.72 21.09
CA ARG A 837 40.72 -29.68 21.63
C ARG A 837 41.08 -29.44 23.10
N PRO A 838 41.52 -28.23 23.50
CA PRO A 838 41.85 -27.94 24.88
C PRO A 838 40.59 -27.98 25.76
N ASP A 839 40.76 -28.29 27.05
CA ASP A 839 39.65 -28.36 28.02
C ASP A 839 38.85 -27.04 28.12
N ARG A 840 39.50 -25.93 27.77
CA ARG A 840 38.89 -24.60 27.71
C ARG A 840 39.35 -23.87 26.44
N PRO A 841 38.58 -23.92 25.34
CA PRO A 841 38.89 -23.18 24.11
C PRO A 841 38.69 -21.67 24.35
N ASP A 842 39.44 -20.86 23.62
CA ASP A 842 39.27 -19.41 23.61
C ASP A 842 38.02 -19.02 22.81
N ASP A 843 37.43 -17.88 23.14
CA ASP A 843 36.33 -17.31 22.34
C ASP A 843 36.92 -16.57 21.12
N LEU A 844 37.09 -17.29 20.01
CA LEU A 844 37.71 -16.74 18.82
C LEU A 844 36.93 -15.58 18.20
N LYS A 845 35.65 -15.38 18.56
CA LYS A 845 34.84 -14.24 18.09
C LYS A 845 35.38 -12.90 18.59
N MET A 846 36.22 -12.90 19.63
CA MET A 846 36.90 -11.69 20.11
C MET A 846 37.89 -11.10 19.09
N ILE A 847 38.29 -11.87 18.06
CA ILE A 847 39.05 -11.37 16.92
C ILE A 847 38.09 -10.72 15.91
N ALA A 848 38.34 -9.46 15.56
CA ALA A 848 37.50 -8.73 14.65
C ALA A 848 37.38 -9.43 13.27
N GLY A 849 36.16 -9.78 12.90
CA GLY A 849 35.86 -10.50 11.66
C GLY A 849 35.60 -11.99 11.84
N VAL A 850 35.84 -12.57 13.02
CA VAL A 850 35.44 -13.94 13.37
C VAL A 850 34.00 -13.92 13.90
N GLY A 851 33.04 -14.36 13.08
CA GLY A 851 31.67 -14.60 13.54
C GLY A 851 31.43 -16.06 13.95
N PRO A 852 30.25 -16.40 14.53
CA PRO A 852 29.95 -17.77 15.01
C PRO A 852 30.14 -18.87 13.97
N LYS A 853 29.86 -18.57 12.69
CA LYS A 853 30.04 -19.51 11.58
C LYS A 853 31.52 -19.74 11.23
N ILE A 854 32.34 -18.70 11.35
CA ILE A 854 33.78 -18.80 11.07
C ILE A 854 34.48 -19.51 12.23
N GLU A 855 34.13 -19.17 13.48
CA GLU A 855 34.59 -19.89 14.68
C GLU A 855 34.27 -21.39 14.59
N ALA A 856 33.05 -21.77 14.18
CA ALA A 856 32.69 -23.18 13.97
C ALA A 856 33.55 -23.86 12.89
N THR A 857 33.94 -23.13 11.84
CA THR A 857 34.80 -23.65 10.77
C THR A 857 36.24 -23.83 11.27
N LEU A 858 36.78 -22.85 12.00
CA LEU A 858 38.12 -22.93 12.62
C LEU A 858 38.21 -24.07 13.64
N ASN A 859 37.19 -24.23 14.48
CA ASN A 859 37.08 -25.35 15.41
C ASN A 859 37.05 -26.69 14.67
N GLY A 860 36.33 -26.78 13.55
CA GLY A 860 36.33 -27.96 12.67
C GLY A 860 37.69 -28.29 12.06
N LEU A 861 38.56 -27.28 11.90
CA LEU A 861 39.95 -27.43 11.42
C LEU A 861 40.95 -27.71 12.55
N GLY A 862 40.53 -27.69 13.82
CA GLY A 862 41.38 -27.94 14.99
C GLY A 862 42.03 -26.69 15.61
N ILE A 863 41.53 -25.50 15.28
CA ILE A 863 41.99 -24.22 15.81
C ILE A 863 41.00 -23.75 16.88
N TYR A 864 41.47 -23.65 18.12
CA TYR A 864 40.65 -23.41 19.32
C TYR A 864 41.18 -22.28 20.21
N THR A 865 42.44 -21.82 20.04
CA THR A 865 43.05 -20.82 20.91
C THR A 865 43.65 -19.65 20.13
N TYR A 866 43.74 -18.48 20.77
CA TYR A 866 44.43 -17.32 20.20
C TYR A 866 45.91 -17.61 19.95
N ALA A 867 46.55 -18.41 20.80
CA ALA A 867 47.94 -18.81 20.64
C ALA A 867 48.18 -19.60 19.34
N GLN A 868 47.22 -20.43 18.92
CA GLN A 868 47.30 -21.16 17.65
C GLN A 868 47.23 -20.21 16.44
N ILE A 869 46.35 -19.20 16.50
CA ILE A 869 46.23 -18.18 15.44
C ILE A 869 47.46 -17.26 15.41
N ALA A 870 47.97 -16.89 16.58
CA ALA A 870 49.18 -16.08 16.72
C ALA A 870 50.43 -16.76 16.13
N ALA A 871 50.47 -18.10 16.14
CA ALA A 871 51.58 -18.88 15.61
C ALA A 871 51.53 -19.10 14.08
N TRP A 872 50.48 -18.62 13.38
CA TRP A 872 50.31 -18.91 11.96
C TRP A 872 51.40 -18.32 11.06
N THR A 873 52.08 -19.21 10.35
CA THR A 873 52.96 -18.86 9.22
C THR A 873 52.17 -18.34 8.03
N LYS A 874 52.88 -17.77 7.03
CA LYS A 874 52.25 -17.28 5.79
C LYS A 874 51.54 -18.40 5.02
N THR A 875 52.08 -19.60 5.06
CA THR A 875 51.55 -20.82 4.42
C THR A 875 50.26 -21.29 5.09
N GLU A 876 50.20 -21.30 6.42
CA GLU A 876 49.02 -21.71 7.19
C GLU A 876 47.86 -20.72 7.03
N ARG A 877 48.15 -19.41 6.95
CA ARG A 877 47.15 -18.37 6.62
C ARG A 877 46.51 -18.62 5.25
N GLN A 878 47.31 -18.93 4.24
CA GLN A 878 46.82 -19.23 2.89
C GLN A 878 46.01 -20.53 2.85
N TRP A 879 46.42 -21.52 3.63
CA TRP A 879 45.69 -22.78 3.77
C TRP A 879 44.29 -22.57 4.39
N VAL A 880 44.19 -21.84 5.50
CA VAL A 880 42.89 -21.51 6.14
C VAL A 880 41.98 -20.71 5.20
N ASP A 881 42.54 -19.80 4.40
CA ASP A 881 41.79 -19.05 3.38
C ASP A 881 41.21 -19.94 2.25
N GLY A 882 41.71 -21.15 2.08
CA GLY A 882 41.11 -22.17 1.21
C GLY A 882 39.74 -22.66 1.72
N PHE A 883 39.52 -22.64 3.04
CA PHE A 883 38.30 -23.15 3.69
C PHE A 883 37.26 -22.06 3.98
N LEU A 884 37.65 -20.78 3.88
CA LEU A 884 36.77 -19.65 4.17
C LEU A 884 36.27 -19.00 2.88
N LYS A 885 34.94 -18.94 2.69
CA LYS A 885 34.27 -18.42 1.47
C LYS A 885 34.47 -16.92 1.19
N PHE A 886 35.30 -16.21 1.96
CA PHE A 886 35.50 -14.76 1.91
C PHE A 886 36.97 -14.40 1.61
N ARG A 887 37.46 -14.72 0.42
CA ARG A 887 38.80 -14.29 0.00
C ARG A 887 38.87 -12.76 -0.13
N GLY A 888 39.87 -12.13 0.49
CA GLY A 888 40.26 -10.72 0.26
C GLY A 888 39.41 -9.64 0.94
N ARG A 889 38.42 -9.98 1.78
CA ARG A 889 37.63 -8.98 2.55
C ARG A 889 38.13 -8.73 3.97
N ILE A 890 38.98 -9.60 4.50
CA ILE A 890 39.49 -9.55 5.88
C ILE A 890 40.97 -9.90 5.83
N ASP A 891 41.82 -9.04 6.38
CA ASP A 891 43.27 -9.26 6.41
C ASP A 891 43.63 -10.25 7.53
N ARG A 892 44.21 -11.39 7.16
CA ARG A 892 44.64 -12.44 8.11
C ARG A 892 45.85 -12.01 8.93
N ASP A 893 46.61 -11.05 8.45
CA ASP A 893 47.75 -10.50 9.17
C ASP A 893 47.24 -9.68 10.37
N GLU A 894 46.08 -9.05 10.22
CA GLU A 894 45.37 -8.40 11.33
C GLU A 894 44.82 -9.41 12.34
N TRP A 895 44.44 -10.61 11.92
CA TRP A 895 43.98 -11.68 12.82
C TRP A 895 45.11 -12.21 13.70
N VAL A 896 46.27 -12.47 13.11
CA VAL A 896 47.47 -12.91 13.86
C VAL A 896 47.84 -11.86 14.91
N ARG A 897 47.92 -10.58 14.52
CA ARG A 897 48.26 -9.48 15.44
C ARG A 897 47.25 -9.31 16.58
N GLN A 898 45.97 -9.50 16.29
CA GLN A 898 44.90 -9.46 17.29
C GLN A 898 44.97 -10.66 18.24
N ALA A 899 45.24 -11.84 17.70
CA ALA A 899 45.39 -13.06 18.47
C ALA A 899 46.64 -13.02 19.38
N GLU A 900 47.75 -12.44 18.91
CA GLU A 900 48.95 -12.20 19.74
C GLU A 900 48.65 -11.33 20.97
N ALA A 901 47.91 -10.24 20.79
CA ALA A 901 47.52 -9.37 21.89
C ALA A 901 46.58 -10.07 22.88
N LEU A 902 45.59 -10.82 22.37
CA LEU A 902 44.65 -11.59 23.20
C LEU A 902 45.35 -12.74 23.94
N ALA A 903 46.32 -13.41 23.32
CA ALA A 903 47.10 -14.49 23.95
C ALA A 903 48.05 -13.98 25.04
N LYS A 904 48.59 -12.76 24.88
CA LYS A 904 49.61 -12.21 25.78
C LYS A 904 49.04 -11.59 27.06
N GLY A 905 47.87 -10.97 26.99
CA GLY A 905 47.25 -10.32 28.15
C GLY A 905 45.75 -10.09 28.03
N GLY A 906 45.06 -10.87 27.20
CA GLY A 906 43.61 -10.82 27.06
C GLY A 906 43.09 -9.47 26.58
N VAL A 907 41.91 -9.08 27.09
CA VAL A 907 41.20 -7.86 26.68
C VAL A 907 41.97 -6.59 27.01
N GLU A 908 42.72 -6.56 28.12
CA GLU A 908 43.49 -5.39 28.56
C GLU A 908 44.65 -5.10 27.59
N GLU A 909 45.39 -6.13 27.21
CA GLU A 909 46.48 -6.02 26.23
C GLU A 909 45.94 -5.69 24.82
N TYR A 910 44.79 -6.25 24.44
CA TYR A 910 44.13 -5.90 23.18
C TYR A 910 43.76 -4.41 23.13
N VAL A 911 43.15 -3.87 24.20
CA VAL A 911 42.81 -2.44 24.27
C VAL A 911 44.06 -1.57 24.24
N ARG A 912 45.15 -2.00 24.89
CA ARG A 912 46.44 -1.29 24.86
C ARG A 912 47.05 -1.21 23.45
N VAL A 913 46.98 -2.29 22.68
CA VAL A 913 47.60 -2.38 21.34
C VAL A 913 46.73 -1.74 20.25
N PHE A 914 45.40 -1.86 20.34
CA PHE A 914 44.48 -1.43 19.28
C PHE A 914 43.61 -0.22 19.64
N GLY A 915 43.68 0.30 20.87
CA GLY A 915 42.94 1.49 21.31
C GLY A 915 41.42 1.31 21.40
N ARG A 916 40.92 0.06 21.27
CA ARG A 916 39.49 -0.28 21.26
C ARG A 916 39.26 -1.63 21.92
N LYS A 917 38.06 -1.86 22.45
CA LYS A 917 37.66 -3.18 22.98
C LYS A 917 37.48 -4.18 21.82
N PRO A 918 37.83 -5.47 22.02
CA PRO A 918 37.49 -6.54 21.09
C PRO A 918 35.95 -6.65 21.00
N ARG A 919 35.48 -7.09 19.84
CA ARG A 919 34.11 -6.85 19.37
C ARG A 919 33.11 -7.91 19.79
#